data_AF-A0A1M3KVC9-F1
#
_entry.id   AF-A0A1M3KVC9-F1
#
_cell.length_a   1.000
_cell.length_b   1.000
_cell.length_c   1.000
_cell.angle_alpha   90.00
_cell.angle_beta   90.00
_cell.angle_gamma   90.00
#
_symmetry.space_group_name_H-M   'P 1'
#
loop_
_entity.id
_entity.type
_entity.pdbx_description
1 polymer ?
#
loop_
_entity_poly.entity_id
_entity_poly.type
_entity_poly.pdbx_seq_one_letter_code
_entity_poly.pdbx_strand_id
1 'polypeptide(L)'
;MITLSAVAVDLGTRMLFSGVSFLIQRGDRIGLVGRNGAGKSTLLGIITGNRRASSGEVARQNGMTLGLLSQDLTLDTSLSLRATALQAFDEVLALQARMDGMQKEMTERTDYETDSYMDLLQRFTDAHELFERLGGLTMHADIDRILTGLGFDPVEFDKPLDQFSGGWQMRAELAKLLLRKPDCLLLDEPTNHLDIDSVQWLEEFLRSYDGAIVLVSHDRTFLDNVTNRTIEITRTKVYDIPAPYSAYEEIRAERMEQQRAAAANQQRERERVQKFIDRFRYKASLATRVQSRIKHLQRMDQVEVDDEDTSSMRFRFPSAPRSGRVVVETRALRKSYGKKDVLRGVDFVIERGEKVAFLGKNGEGKSTMSKIIAGLEASTGGELIIGHNVTLGYYAQHQAEMLGGHNTVLEVMEQASPADMRPRLRALLGAFLFQGDDVNKKVAVLSGGEKSRLALARLLLQPCNLLILDEPTNHLDMLAKEVLKQSLVDYDGAMIVVSHDRDFLDSLTSKVVEFRNGNIKEYIGDVDDYLLERVNAPSKPVPASRQQEPPREVERKEAPPVATPSPAPRTKPVQKQQITKRITDVERKVAETEGKIAELEQLLADPELYKQAERQRNLVADYDVTKRDLDALMAQWAELHDQLSSAE
;
A
#
# COMPACT_ATOMS: atom_id res chain seq x y z
N MET A 1 -7.89 22.65 11.85
CA MET A 1 -6.55 22.20 12.30
C MET A 1 -6.72 21.23 13.46
N ILE A 2 -5.97 20.13 13.49
CA ILE A 2 -5.94 19.18 14.62
C ILE A 2 -4.51 19.08 15.11
N THR A 3 -4.32 19.20 16.42
CA THR A 3 -3.00 19.13 17.07
C THR A 3 -3.00 17.97 18.05
N LEU A 4 -2.04 17.07 17.91
CA LEU A 4 -1.75 16.04 18.89
C LEU A 4 -0.49 16.45 19.66
N SER A 5 -0.58 16.43 20.99
CA SER A 5 0.51 16.85 21.88
C SER A 5 0.81 15.76 22.89
N ALA A 6 1.97 15.10 22.73
CA ALA A 6 2.51 14.07 23.62
C ALA A 6 1.50 12.96 23.97
N VAL A 7 0.70 12.53 22.99
CA VAL A 7 -0.35 11.52 23.18
C VAL A 7 0.29 10.16 23.42
N ALA A 8 -0.15 9.46 24.47
CA ALA A 8 0.27 8.10 24.78
C ALA A 8 -0.92 7.19 25.11
N VAL A 9 -0.78 5.90 24.79
CA VAL A 9 -1.75 4.87 25.14
C VAL A 9 -1.05 3.70 25.81
N ASP A 10 -1.44 3.47 27.05
CA ASP A 10 -1.01 2.35 27.88
C ASP A 10 -2.19 1.43 28.18
N LEU A 11 -2.05 0.14 27.82
CA LEU A 11 -3.02 -0.91 28.10
C LEU A 11 -2.64 -1.70 29.37
N GLY A 12 -1.78 -1.15 30.23
CA GLY A 12 -1.36 -1.68 31.53
C GLY A 12 -0.28 -2.77 31.42
N THR A 13 -0.52 -3.79 30.60
CA THR A 13 0.47 -4.86 30.32
C THR A 13 1.43 -4.49 29.20
N ARG A 14 1.06 -3.54 28.34
CA ARG A 14 1.83 -3.11 27.18
C ARG A 14 1.48 -1.67 26.80
N MET A 15 2.51 -0.86 26.59
CA MET A 15 2.39 0.45 25.97
C MET A 15 2.24 0.28 24.44
N LEU A 16 1.20 0.88 23.85
CA LEU A 16 0.99 0.84 22.40
C LEU A 16 1.92 1.84 21.69
N PHE A 17 1.89 3.08 22.15
CA PHE A 17 2.73 4.18 21.69
C PHE A 17 2.83 5.27 22.77
N SER A 18 3.87 6.09 22.71
CA SER A 18 4.11 7.20 23.63
C SER A 18 4.69 8.42 22.91
N GLY A 19 4.36 9.61 23.40
CA GLY A 19 4.93 10.87 22.93
C GLY A 19 4.47 11.30 21.53
N VAL A 20 3.34 10.77 21.03
CA VAL A 20 2.85 11.08 19.69
C VAL A 20 2.48 12.56 19.60
N SER A 21 3.24 13.31 18.80
CA SER A 21 3.04 14.75 18.62
C SER A 21 3.17 15.10 17.14
N PHE A 22 2.08 15.55 16.54
CA PHE A 22 2.08 16.03 15.16
C PHE A 22 0.85 16.89 14.90
N LEU A 23 0.88 17.56 13.76
CA LEU A 23 -0.13 18.50 13.33
C LEU A 23 -0.79 18.04 12.04
N ILE A 24 -2.11 18.11 11.99
CA ILE A 24 -2.92 17.90 10.77
C ILE A 24 -3.52 19.23 10.34
N GLN A 25 -3.11 19.68 9.16
CA GLN A 25 -3.59 20.89 8.50
C GLN A 25 -4.53 20.52 7.35
N ARG A 26 -5.31 21.51 6.87
CA ARG A 26 -6.17 21.32 5.70
C ARG A 26 -5.28 21.09 4.46
N GLY A 27 -5.62 20.10 3.65
CA GLY A 27 -4.83 19.69 2.48
C GLY A 27 -3.70 18.70 2.77
N ASP A 28 -3.44 18.39 4.05
CA ASP A 28 -2.51 17.30 4.40
C ASP A 28 -3.06 15.95 3.92
N ARG A 29 -2.20 15.13 3.32
CA ARG A 29 -2.52 13.77 2.90
C ARG A 29 -1.54 12.81 3.57
N ILE A 30 -1.89 12.39 4.78
CA ILE A 30 -1.02 11.68 5.68
C ILE A 30 -1.24 10.17 5.53
N GLY A 31 -0.18 9.43 5.19
CA GLY A 31 -0.11 7.98 5.32
C GLY A 31 0.35 7.60 6.72
N LEU A 32 -0.49 6.89 7.48
CA LEU A 32 -0.16 6.43 8.83
C LEU A 32 0.34 4.99 8.78
N VAL A 33 1.64 4.82 8.99
CA VAL A 33 2.33 3.54 8.84
C VAL A 33 2.86 3.03 10.17
N GLY A 34 3.00 1.71 10.29
CA GLY A 34 3.48 1.06 11.50
C GLY A 34 3.04 -0.40 11.56
N ARG A 35 3.68 -1.18 12.42
CA ARG A 35 3.42 -2.61 12.58
C ARG A 35 1.97 -2.88 12.97
N ASN A 36 1.50 -4.10 12.73
CA ASN A 36 0.21 -4.53 13.27
C ASN A 36 0.24 -4.52 14.81
N GLY A 37 -0.81 -3.95 15.40
CA GLY A 37 -0.86 -3.69 16.83
C GLY A 37 0.03 -2.54 17.32
N ALA A 38 0.59 -1.70 16.44
CA ALA A 38 1.24 -0.43 16.83
C ALA A 38 0.24 0.64 17.29
N GLY A 39 -1.07 0.41 17.14
CA GLY A 39 -2.13 1.31 17.61
C GLY A 39 -2.65 2.31 16.59
N LYS A 40 -2.44 2.10 15.28
CA LYS A 40 -2.95 2.96 14.18
C LYS A 40 -4.45 3.26 14.30
N SER A 41 -5.29 2.23 14.34
CA SER A 41 -6.75 2.36 14.51
C SER A 41 -7.12 3.00 15.85
N THR A 42 -6.36 2.72 16.91
CA THR A 42 -6.55 3.37 18.22
C THR A 42 -6.25 4.87 18.14
N LEU A 43 -5.21 5.28 17.41
CA LEU A 43 -4.89 6.69 17.20
C LEU A 43 -6.01 7.39 16.42
N LEU A 44 -6.54 6.79 15.35
CA LEU A 44 -7.68 7.33 14.62
C LEU A 44 -8.91 7.52 15.54
N GLY A 45 -9.19 6.54 16.41
CA GLY A 45 -10.25 6.64 17.42
C GLY A 45 -10.02 7.72 18.47
N ILE A 46 -8.76 8.05 18.80
CA ILE A 46 -8.40 9.16 19.68
C ILE A 46 -8.56 10.51 18.95
N ILE A 47 -8.18 10.56 17.67
CA ILE A 47 -8.36 11.75 16.82
C ILE A 47 -9.84 12.07 16.62
N THR A 48 -10.75 11.09 16.59
CA THR A 48 -12.20 11.36 16.57
C THR A 48 -12.81 11.64 17.94
N GLY A 49 -12.16 11.21 19.02
CA GLY A 49 -12.67 11.34 20.39
C GLY A 49 -13.52 10.15 20.84
N ASN A 50 -13.61 9.10 20.02
CA ASN A 50 -14.26 7.84 20.35
C ASN A 50 -13.48 7.06 21.41
N ARG A 51 -12.18 7.32 21.54
CA ARG A 51 -11.30 6.75 22.57
C ARG A 51 -10.53 7.85 23.29
N ARG A 52 -10.25 7.63 24.58
CA ARG A 52 -9.40 8.52 25.39
C ARG A 52 -7.96 8.02 25.37
N ALA A 53 -7.02 8.96 25.28
CA ALA A 53 -5.61 8.68 25.51
C ALA A 53 -5.33 8.47 27.00
N SER A 54 -4.26 7.75 27.33
CA SER A 54 -3.78 7.59 28.70
C SER A 54 -3.09 8.86 29.21
N SER A 55 -2.38 9.56 28.32
CA SER A 55 -1.81 10.88 28.57
C SER A 55 -1.70 11.69 27.26
N GLY A 56 -1.39 12.99 27.40
CA GLY A 56 -1.36 13.94 26.29
C GLY A 56 -2.73 14.52 25.95
N GLU A 57 -2.79 15.37 24.94
CA GLU A 57 -4.00 16.10 24.54
C GLU A 57 -4.17 16.10 23.02
N VAL A 58 -5.43 16.02 22.57
CA VAL A 58 -5.82 16.26 21.18
C VAL A 58 -6.69 17.50 21.13
N ALA A 59 -6.15 18.57 20.55
CA ALA A 59 -6.87 19.82 20.35
C ALA A 59 -7.39 19.90 18.91
N ARG A 60 -8.59 20.45 18.73
CA ARG A 60 -9.23 20.62 17.42
C ARG A 60 -9.74 22.05 17.28
N GLN A 61 -9.70 22.57 16.07
CA GLN A 61 -10.33 23.84 15.75
C GLN A 61 -11.86 23.73 15.90
N ASN A 62 -12.48 24.74 16.53
CA ASN A 62 -13.92 24.79 16.71
C ASN A 62 -14.67 24.73 15.37
N GLY A 63 -15.74 23.92 15.32
CA GLY A 63 -16.58 23.74 14.13
C GLY A 63 -16.02 22.77 13.09
N MET A 64 -14.82 22.20 13.29
CA MET A 64 -14.23 21.24 12.36
C MET A 64 -14.96 19.89 12.41
N THR A 65 -15.37 19.38 11.26
CA THR A 65 -16.04 18.08 11.10
C THR A 65 -15.03 16.97 10.80
N LEU A 66 -15.21 15.80 11.41
CA LEU A 66 -14.35 14.62 11.21
C LEU A 66 -15.18 13.45 10.69
N GLY A 67 -14.64 12.73 9.72
CA GLY A 67 -15.19 11.47 9.25
C GLY A 67 -14.25 10.32 9.57
N LEU A 68 -14.76 9.23 10.13
CA LEU A 68 -13.98 8.01 10.38
C LEU A 68 -14.65 6.81 9.72
N LEU A 69 -13.88 6.11 8.88
CA LEU A 69 -14.20 4.76 8.45
C LEU A 69 -13.38 3.78 9.31
N SER A 70 -14.04 3.05 10.20
CA SER A 70 -13.40 2.02 11.04
C SER A 70 -13.80 0.62 10.59
N GLN A 71 -12.91 -0.35 10.76
CA GLN A 71 -13.18 -1.75 10.40
C GLN A 71 -14.33 -2.39 11.20
N ASP A 72 -14.52 -1.98 12.47
CA ASP A 72 -15.52 -2.53 13.38
C ASP A 72 -16.81 -1.66 13.42
N LEU A 73 -17.45 -1.44 12.26
CA LEU A 73 -18.71 -0.70 12.19
C LEU A 73 -19.92 -1.61 12.43
N THR A 74 -20.79 -1.22 13.37
CA THR A 74 -22.14 -1.77 13.47
C THR A 74 -23.05 -1.03 12.49
N LEU A 75 -23.47 -1.74 11.44
CA LEU A 75 -24.23 -1.16 10.34
C LEU A 75 -25.73 -1.33 10.58
N ASP A 76 -26.49 -0.25 10.37
CA ASP A 76 -27.94 -0.36 10.23
C ASP A 76 -28.24 -0.91 8.84
N THR A 77 -28.49 -2.21 8.78
CA THR A 77 -28.73 -2.95 7.53
C THR A 77 -30.19 -2.95 7.11
N SER A 78 -31.08 -2.28 7.87
CA SER A 78 -32.51 -2.25 7.59
C SER A 78 -32.88 -1.33 6.42
N LEU A 79 -32.04 -0.34 6.12
CA LEU A 79 -32.26 0.65 5.07
C LEU A 79 -31.77 0.16 3.71
N SER A 80 -32.32 0.74 2.63
CA SER A 80 -31.79 0.54 1.29
C SER A 80 -30.46 1.28 1.10
N LEU A 81 -29.66 0.85 0.12
CA LEU A 81 -28.39 1.49 -0.20
C LEU A 81 -28.53 3.01 -0.44
N ARG A 82 -29.53 3.42 -1.22
CA ARG A 82 -29.85 4.84 -1.47
C ARG A 82 -30.29 5.55 -0.21
N ALA A 83 -31.12 4.92 0.63
CA ALA A 83 -31.58 5.52 1.88
C ALA A 83 -30.40 5.74 2.85
N THR A 84 -29.46 4.79 2.94
CA THR A 84 -28.24 4.95 3.73
C THR A 84 -27.36 6.08 3.20
N ALA A 85 -27.19 6.19 1.88
CA ALA A 85 -26.45 7.30 1.27
C ALA A 85 -27.13 8.66 1.54
N LEU A 86 -28.47 8.71 1.52
CA LEU A 86 -29.24 9.91 1.84
C LEU A 86 -29.04 10.41 3.28
N GLN A 87 -28.69 9.53 4.22
CA GLN A 87 -28.33 9.93 5.59
C GLN A 87 -27.05 10.79 5.68
N ALA A 88 -26.31 10.93 4.58
CA ALA A 88 -25.25 11.94 4.50
C ALA A 88 -25.82 13.37 4.46
N PHE A 89 -27.09 13.51 4.08
CA PHE A 89 -27.78 14.77 3.80
C PHE A 89 -28.96 15.03 4.75
N ASP A 90 -28.97 14.46 5.96
CA ASP A 90 -30.08 14.60 6.92
C ASP A 90 -30.46 16.07 7.18
N GLU A 91 -29.46 16.96 7.29
CA GLU A 91 -29.69 18.40 7.46
C GLU A 91 -30.37 19.04 6.24
N VAL A 92 -29.95 18.64 5.04
CA VAL A 92 -30.52 19.09 3.76
C VAL A 92 -31.95 18.59 3.59
N LEU A 93 -32.21 17.33 3.93
CA LEU A 93 -33.55 16.74 3.91
C LEU A 93 -34.49 17.42 4.92
N ALA A 94 -33.99 17.74 6.12
CA ALA A 94 -34.75 18.49 7.11
C ALA A 94 -35.06 19.92 6.61
N LEU A 95 -34.12 20.56 5.93
CA LEU A 95 -34.31 21.89 5.34
C LEU A 95 -35.33 21.87 4.21
N GLN A 96 -35.28 20.85 3.34
CA GLN A 96 -36.26 20.62 2.28
C GLN A 96 -37.68 20.47 2.85
N ALA A 97 -37.85 19.64 3.89
CA ALA A 97 -39.15 19.46 4.54
C ALA A 97 -39.68 20.76 5.16
N ARG A 98 -38.80 21.62 5.69
CA ARG A 98 -39.18 22.95 6.20
C ARG A 98 -39.60 23.88 5.06
N MET A 99 -38.88 23.87 3.95
CA MET A 99 -39.23 24.65 2.76
C MET A 99 -40.58 24.21 2.17
N ASP A 100 -40.84 22.91 2.07
CA ASP A 100 -42.13 22.37 1.61
C ASP A 100 -43.29 22.84 2.50
N GLY A 101 -43.07 22.86 3.82
CA GLY A 101 -44.02 23.40 4.79
C GLY A 101 -44.29 24.89 4.60
N MET A 102 -43.24 25.70 4.42
CA MET A 102 -43.38 27.13 4.14
C MET A 102 -44.06 27.38 2.79
N GLN A 103 -43.75 26.58 1.77
CA GLN A 103 -44.39 26.68 0.45
C GLN A 103 -45.88 26.39 0.51
N LYS A 104 -46.27 25.40 1.31
CA LYS A 104 -47.68 25.12 1.58
C LYS A 104 -48.35 26.29 2.30
N GLU A 105 -47.71 26.85 3.34
CA GLU A 105 -48.22 28.04 4.05
C GLU A 105 -48.38 29.24 3.11
N MET A 106 -47.41 29.50 2.23
CA MET A 106 -47.47 30.57 1.22
C MET A 106 -48.62 30.38 0.21
N THR A 107 -49.00 29.13 -0.07
CA THR A 107 -50.10 28.79 -1.00
C THR A 107 -51.48 28.94 -0.34
N GLU A 108 -51.57 28.66 0.97
CA GLU A 108 -52.84 28.69 1.71
C GLU A 108 -53.19 30.08 2.27
N ARG A 109 -52.18 30.94 2.48
CA ARG A 109 -52.38 32.29 3.01
C ARG A 109 -52.91 33.27 1.97
N THR A 110 -53.74 34.21 2.44
CA THR A 110 -54.37 35.25 1.62
C THR A 110 -53.99 36.67 2.05
N ASP A 111 -53.10 36.80 3.04
CA ASP A 111 -52.73 38.04 3.72
C ASP A 111 -51.38 38.59 3.24
N TYR A 112 -51.24 38.73 1.92
CA TYR A 112 -49.99 39.03 1.22
C TYR A 112 -49.26 40.33 1.63
N GLU A 113 -49.96 41.27 2.26
CA GLU A 113 -49.42 42.58 2.64
C GLU A 113 -48.99 42.65 4.12
N THR A 114 -49.08 41.55 4.88
CA THR A 114 -48.71 41.56 6.30
C THR A 114 -47.21 41.38 6.53
N ASP A 115 -46.68 41.99 7.60
CA ASP A 115 -45.29 41.78 8.03
C ASP A 115 -44.97 40.29 8.28
N SER A 116 -45.97 39.52 8.73
CA SER A 116 -45.83 38.08 8.94
C SER A 116 -45.67 37.30 7.63
N TYR A 117 -46.34 37.71 6.55
CA TYR A 117 -46.17 37.10 5.23
C TYR A 117 -44.81 37.45 4.62
N MET A 118 -44.36 38.70 4.78
CA MET A 118 -43.02 39.12 4.35
C MET A 118 -41.90 38.39 5.10
N ASP A 119 -42.06 38.16 6.40
CA ASP A 119 -41.13 37.35 7.21
C ASP A 119 -41.10 35.87 6.77
N LEU A 120 -42.24 35.30 6.37
CA LEU A 120 -42.30 33.95 5.79
C LEU A 120 -41.51 33.87 4.47
N LEU A 121 -41.68 34.85 3.57
CA LEU A 121 -40.92 34.93 2.31
C LEU A 121 -39.41 35.04 2.55
N GLN A 122 -39.00 35.87 3.52
CA GLN A 122 -37.59 36.00 3.89
C GLN A 122 -37.03 34.67 4.42
N ARG A 123 -37.73 34.03 5.37
CA ARG A 123 -37.33 32.73 5.91
C ARG A 123 -37.25 31.64 4.84
N PHE A 124 -38.16 31.64 3.87
CA PHE A 124 -38.10 30.71 2.74
C PHE A 124 -36.89 30.98 1.85
N THR A 125 -36.60 32.24 1.55
CA THR A 125 -35.44 32.65 0.74
C THR A 125 -34.13 32.25 1.42
N ASP A 126 -33.98 32.56 2.70
CA ASP A 126 -32.80 32.20 3.49
C ASP A 126 -32.62 30.67 3.56
N ALA A 127 -33.72 29.92 3.72
CA ALA A 127 -33.70 28.46 3.72
C ALA A 127 -33.32 27.90 2.34
N HIS A 128 -33.81 28.50 1.25
CA HIS A 128 -33.48 28.08 -0.11
C HIS A 128 -32.00 28.31 -0.43
N GLU A 129 -31.45 29.49 -0.10
CA GLU A 129 -30.02 29.79 -0.27
C GLU A 129 -29.13 28.82 0.52
N LEU A 130 -29.54 28.48 1.76
CA LEU A 130 -28.83 27.50 2.57
C LEU A 130 -28.91 26.09 1.96
N PHE A 131 -30.08 25.71 1.43
CA PHE A 131 -30.28 24.41 0.77
C PHE A 131 -29.38 24.26 -0.45
N GLU A 132 -29.27 25.30 -1.29
CA GLU A 132 -28.35 25.30 -2.42
C GLU A 132 -26.89 25.20 -1.97
N ARG A 133 -26.50 25.97 -0.94
CA ARG A 133 -25.13 25.96 -0.40
C ARG A 133 -24.72 24.60 0.16
N LEU A 134 -25.64 23.90 0.81
CA LEU A 134 -25.41 22.55 1.34
C LEU A 134 -25.50 21.46 0.25
N GLY A 135 -25.69 21.83 -1.02
CA GLY A 135 -25.68 20.90 -2.16
C GLY A 135 -26.98 20.15 -2.36
N GLY A 136 -28.12 20.67 -1.88
CA GLY A 136 -29.41 20.01 -2.01
C GLY A 136 -29.85 19.78 -3.46
N LEU A 137 -29.45 20.65 -4.39
CA LEU A 137 -29.75 20.50 -5.83
C LEU A 137 -28.96 19.36 -6.48
N THR A 138 -27.75 19.08 -6.02
CA THR A 138 -26.86 18.06 -6.60
C THR A 138 -26.87 16.75 -5.83
N MET A 139 -27.57 16.69 -4.69
CA MET A 139 -27.60 15.54 -3.77
C MET A 139 -27.78 14.19 -4.48
N HIS A 140 -28.82 14.05 -5.30
CA HIS A 140 -29.09 12.78 -6.00
C HIS A 140 -28.01 12.43 -7.02
N ALA A 141 -27.48 13.42 -7.75
CA ALA A 141 -26.41 13.21 -8.72
C ALA A 141 -25.09 12.82 -8.04
N ASP A 142 -24.78 13.43 -6.89
CA ASP A 142 -23.61 13.08 -6.09
C ASP A 142 -23.72 11.66 -5.51
N ILE A 143 -24.91 11.26 -5.04
CA ILE A 143 -25.17 9.88 -4.58
C ILE A 143 -24.92 8.88 -5.72
N ASP A 144 -25.55 9.10 -6.87
CA ASP A 144 -25.42 8.18 -8.00
C ASP A 144 -23.96 8.09 -8.49
N ARG A 145 -23.25 9.22 -8.52
CA ARG A 145 -21.82 9.29 -8.90
C ARG A 145 -20.94 8.51 -7.94
N ILE A 146 -21.09 8.69 -6.62
CA ILE A 146 -20.25 8.04 -5.61
C ILE A 146 -20.57 6.54 -5.52
N LEU A 147 -21.85 6.15 -5.51
CA LEU A 147 -22.23 4.73 -5.49
C LEU A 147 -21.74 4.00 -6.73
N THR A 148 -21.90 4.59 -7.91
CA THR A 148 -21.41 3.97 -9.16
C THR A 148 -19.88 3.87 -9.17
N GLY A 149 -19.18 4.91 -8.67
CA GLY A 149 -17.72 4.93 -8.56
C GLY A 149 -17.16 3.83 -7.63
N LEU A 150 -17.86 3.56 -6.53
CA LEU A 150 -17.56 2.46 -5.61
C LEU A 150 -18.04 1.09 -6.10
N GLY A 151 -18.53 1.01 -7.34
CA GLY A 151 -18.81 -0.23 -8.06
C GLY A 151 -20.24 -0.76 -7.93
N PHE A 152 -21.17 -0.03 -7.30
CA PHE A 152 -22.57 -0.43 -7.24
C PHE A 152 -23.27 -0.25 -8.59
N ASP A 153 -24.13 -1.19 -8.98
CA ASP A 153 -24.98 -1.04 -10.15
C ASP A 153 -26.24 -0.21 -9.80
N PRO A 154 -26.65 0.77 -10.63
CA PRO A 154 -27.85 1.57 -10.39
C PRO A 154 -29.12 0.75 -10.09
N VAL A 155 -29.25 -0.46 -10.62
CA VAL A 155 -30.41 -1.34 -10.33
C VAL A 155 -30.43 -1.86 -8.89
N GLU A 156 -29.33 -1.71 -8.15
CA GLU A 156 -29.17 -2.19 -6.79
C GLU A 156 -29.38 -1.10 -5.73
N PHE A 157 -29.53 0.16 -6.14
CA PHE A 157 -29.61 1.30 -5.21
C PHE A 157 -30.80 1.22 -4.27
N ASP A 158 -31.90 0.61 -4.70
CA ASP A 158 -33.11 0.46 -3.89
C ASP A 158 -33.17 -0.87 -3.12
N LYS A 159 -32.12 -1.71 -3.20
CA LYS A 159 -32.05 -2.95 -2.43
C LYS A 159 -31.68 -2.65 -0.96
N PRO A 160 -32.30 -3.36 0.01
CA PRO A 160 -31.88 -3.36 1.42
C PRO A 160 -30.41 -3.78 1.61
N LEU A 161 -29.74 -3.16 2.59
CA LEU A 161 -28.33 -3.43 2.90
C LEU A 161 -28.08 -4.86 3.44
N ASP A 162 -29.07 -5.49 4.08
CA ASP A 162 -28.99 -6.88 4.55
C ASP A 162 -28.79 -7.93 3.43
N GLN A 163 -29.13 -7.58 2.19
CA GLN A 163 -28.92 -8.43 1.01
C GLN A 163 -27.50 -8.33 0.44
N PHE A 164 -26.71 -7.35 0.90
CA PHE A 164 -25.33 -7.17 0.49
C PHE A 164 -24.39 -7.91 1.45
N SER A 165 -23.24 -8.37 0.95
CA SER A 165 -22.21 -8.94 1.83
C SER A 165 -21.57 -7.85 2.69
N GLY A 166 -20.94 -8.22 3.80
CA GLY A 166 -20.33 -7.24 4.73
C GLY A 166 -19.35 -6.28 4.05
N GLY A 167 -18.58 -6.72 3.04
CA GLY A 167 -17.70 -5.85 2.26
C GLY A 167 -18.47 -4.79 1.47
N TRP A 168 -19.60 -5.15 0.84
CA TRP A 168 -20.47 -4.19 0.16
C TRP A 168 -21.17 -3.24 1.14
N GLN A 169 -21.53 -3.70 2.34
CA GLN A 169 -22.09 -2.84 3.38
C GLN A 169 -21.04 -1.82 3.85
N MET A 170 -19.78 -2.23 4.01
CA MET A 170 -18.66 -1.31 4.28
C MET A 170 -18.45 -0.28 3.16
N ARG A 171 -18.59 -0.68 1.89
CA ARG A 171 -18.56 0.26 0.75
C ARG A 171 -19.69 1.29 0.83
N ALA A 172 -20.88 0.91 1.30
CA ALA A 172 -22.00 1.82 1.47
C ALA A 172 -21.72 2.89 2.56
N GLU A 173 -21.09 2.50 3.67
CA GLU A 173 -20.64 3.48 4.67
C GLU A 173 -19.51 4.38 4.18
N LEU A 174 -18.56 3.82 3.42
CA LEU A 174 -17.57 4.65 2.75
C LEU A 174 -18.27 5.66 1.82
N ALA A 175 -19.25 5.25 1.03
CA ALA A 175 -20.03 6.15 0.17
C ALA A 175 -20.68 7.29 0.98
N LYS A 176 -21.38 6.94 2.06
CA LYS A 176 -22.01 7.90 2.98
C LYS A 176 -20.99 8.86 3.60
N LEU A 177 -19.82 8.36 3.99
CA LEU A 177 -18.74 9.19 4.53
C LEU A 177 -18.19 10.18 3.51
N LEU A 178 -17.97 9.74 2.27
CA LEU A 178 -17.49 10.59 1.18
C LEU A 178 -18.54 11.65 0.79
N LEU A 179 -19.83 11.32 0.85
CA LEU A 179 -20.94 12.26 0.60
C LEU A 179 -21.02 13.37 1.66
N ARG A 180 -20.69 13.07 2.91
CA ARG A 180 -20.67 14.05 4.01
C ARG A 180 -19.60 15.13 3.86
N LYS A 181 -18.54 14.87 3.08
CA LYS A 181 -17.42 15.80 2.83
C LYS A 181 -16.85 16.48 4.11
N PRO A 182 -16.47 15.72 5.15
CA PRO A 182 -15.93 16.30 6.40
C PRO A 182 -14.58 17.00 6.20
N ASP A 183 -14.24 17.96 7.07
CA ASP A 183 -12.97 18.71 6.96
C ASP A 183 -11.72 17.83 7.08
N CYS A 184 -11.83 16.68 7.74
CA CYS A 184 -10.79 15.66 7.79
C CYS A 184 -11.38 14.24 7.68
N LEU A 185 -10.87 13.48 6.72
CA LEU A 185 -11.17 12.06 6.53
C LEU A 185 -10.12 11.20 7.23
N LEU A 186 -10.58 10.26 8.05
CA LEU A 186 -9.78 9.25 8.72
C LEU A 186 -10.20 7.89 8.17
N LEU A 187 -9.34 7.25 7.39
CA LEU A 187 -9.68 6.02 6.68
C LEU A 187 -8.79 4.88 7.16
N ASP A 188 -9.39 3.83 7.71
CA ASP A 188 -8.69 2.62 8.17
C ASP A 188 -8.89 1.46 7.18
N GLU A 189 -7.88 1.22 6.34
CA GLU A 189 -7.89 0.22 5.26
C GLU A 189 -9.10 0.34 4.29
N PRO A 190 -9.31 1.51 3.65
CA PRO A 190 -10.49 1.73 2.80
C PRO A 190 -10.48 0.94 1.49
N THR A 191 -9.32 0.41 1.09
CA THR A 191 -9.16 -0.41 -0.12
C THR A 191 -9.59 -1.86 0.09
N ASN A 192 -9.76 -2.29 1.34
CA ASN A 192 -10.23 -3.64 1.63
C ASN A 192 -11.59 -3.89 0.98
N HIS A 193 -11.72 -5.04 0.32
CA HIS A 193 -12.93 -5.44 -0.40
C HIS A 193 -13.30 -4.53 -1.57
N LEU A 194 -12.45 -3.58 -2.01
CA LEU A 194 -12.60 -2.86 -3.27
C LEU A 194 -11.98 -3.66 -4.42
N ASP A 195 -12.59 -3.58 -5.60
CA ASP A 195 -11.97 -4.08 -6.81
C ASP A 195 -11.05 -3.00 -7.41
N ILE A 196 -10.19 -3.40 -8.35
CA ILE A 196 -9.17 -2.52 -8.94
C ILE A 196 -9.77 -1.23 -9.52
N ASP A 197 -10.96 -1.30 -10.12
CA ASP A 197 -11.68 -0.14 -10.69
C ASP A 197 -12.12 0.82 -9.59
N SER A 198 -12.76 0.29 -8.53
CA SER A 198 -13.20 1.09 -7.39
C SER A 198 -12.03 1.67 -6.60
N VAL A 199 -10.90 0.96 -6.50
CA VAL A 199 -9.66 1.50 -5.90
C VAL A 199 -9.14 2.69 -6.72
N GLN A 200 -9.03 2.55 -8.05
CA GLN A 200 -8.64 3.64 -8.96
C GLN A 200 -9.55 4.87 -8.82
N TRP A 201 -10.87 4.66 -8.81
CA TRP A 201 -11.83 5.74 -8.63
C TRP A 201 -11.67 6.43 -7.27
N LEU A 202 -11.45 5.65 -6.20
CA LEU A 202 -11.23 6.18 -4.87
C LEU A 202 -9.92 6.98 -4.79
N GLU A 203 -8.83 6.51 -5.44
CA GLU A 203 -7.58 7.27 -5.55
C GLU A 203 -7.81 8.64 -6.17
N GLU A 204 -8.50 8.69 -7.32
CA GLU A 204 -8.82 9.94 -8.02
C GLU A 204 -9.69 10.87 -7.16
N PHE A 205 -10.72 10.31 -6.53
CA PHE A 205 -11.60 11.06 -5.62
C PHE A 205 -10.79 11.69 -4.49
N LEU A 206 -10.00 10.87 -3.78
CA LEU A 206 -9.22 11.32 -2.63
C LEU A 206 -8.16 12.35 -3.05
N ARG A 207 -7.48 12.18 -4.20
CA ARG A 207 -6.53 13.17 -4.75
C ARG A 207 -7.15 14.55 -4.95
N SER A 208 -8.42 14.61 -5.32
CA SER A 208 -9.16 15.86 -5.52
C SER A 208 -9.82 16.43 -4.26
N TYR A 209 -9.69 15.74 -3.12
CA TYR A 209 -10.34 16.13 -1.87
C TYR A 209 -9.73 17.40 -1.27
N ASP A 210 -10.57 18.38 -0.89
CA ASP A 210 -10.13 19.69 -0.35
C ASP A 210 -9.76 19.66 1.15
N GLY A 211 -10.23 18.65 1.87
CA GLY A 211 -9.98 18.48 3.31
C GLY A 211 -8.65 17.81 3.60
N ALA A 212 -8.39 17.55 4.88
CA ALA A 212 -7.27 16.70 5.29
C ALA A 212 -7.63 15.22 5.14
N ILE A 213 -6.65 14.37 4.86
CA ILE A 213 -6.81 12.91 4.82
C ILE A 213 -5.74 12.29 5.72
N VAL A 214 -6.15 11.40 6.61
CA VAL A 214 -5.28 10.47 7.33
C VAL A 214 -5.68 9.06 6.92
N LEU A 215 -4.76 8.36 6.28
CA LEU A 215 -4.99 7.08 5.64
C LEU A 215 -4.11 6.01 6.27
N VAL A 216 -4.73 4.94 6.75
CA VAL A 216 -4.04 3.68 7.04
C VAL A 216 -4.34 2.74 5.89
N SER A 217 -3.30 2.23 5.23
CA SER A 217 -3.45 1.25 4.17
C SER A 217 -2.25 0.31 4.13
N HIS A 218 -2.49 -0.92 3.71
CA HIS A 218 -1.48 -1.90 3.35
C HIS A 218 -1.25 -2.00 1.83
N ASP A 219 -1.69 -1.02 1.04
CA ASP A 219 -1.43 -0.94 -0.41
C ASP A 219 -0.42 0.18 -0.68
N ARG A 220 0.79 -0.20 -1.13
CA ARG A 220 1.89 0.74 -1.41
C ARG A 220 1.51 1.75 -2.48
N THR A 221 1.00 1.25 -3.60
CA THR A 221 0.61 2.07 -4.75
C THR A 221 -0.48 3.06 -4.36
N PHE A 222 -1.47 2.63 -3.57
CA PHE A 222 -2.52 3.50 -3.07
C PHE A 222 -1.98 4.59 -2.14
N LEU A 223 -1.09 4.24 -1.21
CA LEU A 223 -0.42 5.22 -0.33
C LEU A 223 0.38 6.24 -1.14
N ASP A 224 1.20 5.80 -2.09
CA ASP A 224 2.00 6.71 -2.93
C ASP A 224 1.13 7.63 -3.78
N ASN A 225 0.04 7.10 -4.31
CA ASN A 225 -0.85 7.86 -5.17
C ASN A 225 -1.64 8.92 -4.41
N VAL A 226 -2.03 8.65 -3.16
CA VAL A 226 -2.92 9.52 -2.39
C VAL A 226 -2.16 10.40 -1.40
N THR A 227 -1.07 9.92 -0.80
CA THR A 227 -0.40 10.59 0.33
C THR A 227 0.81 11.39 -0.11
N ASN A 228 1.12 12.46 0.61
CA ASN A 228 2.29 13.31 0.39
C ASN A 228 3.19 13.42 1.63
N ARG A 229 2.78 12.82 2.74
CA ARG A 229 3.45 12.84 4.04
C ARG A 229 3.21 11.51 4.74
N THR A 230 4.25 10.89 5.25
CA THR A 230 4.19 9.58 5.91
C THR A 230 4.56 9.72 7.38
N ILE A 231 3.66 9.28 8.27
CA ILE A 231 3.86 9.27 9.71
C ILE A 231 4.02 7.82 10.17
N GLU A 232 5.22 7.45 10.62
CA GLU A 232 5.51 6.15 11.22
C GLU A 232 5.25 6.19 12.72
N ILE A 233 4.33 5.34 13.20
CA ILE A 233 4.15 5.08 14.63
C ILE A 233 4.94 3.85 15.03
N THR A 234 5.91 4.04 15.92
CA THR A 234 6.57 2.96 16.65
C THR A 234 6.12 2.96 18.12
N ARG A 235 6.58 1.99 18.92
CA ARG A 235 6.18 1.89 20.34
C ARG A 235 6.63 3.08 21.18
N THR A 236 7.76 3.70 20.83
CA THR A 236 8.40 4.76 21.63
C THR A 236 8.59 6.06 20.86
N LYS A 237 8.60 6.03 19.53
CA LYS A 237 8.91 7.19 18.67
C LYS A 237 7.86 7.35 17.57
N VAL A 238 7.68 8.60 17.14
CA VAL A 238 6.93 8.94 15.94
C VAL A 238 7.86 9.62 14.97
N TYR A 239 7.87 9.16 13.73
CA TYR A 239 8.62 9.79 12.65
C TYR A 239 7.64 10.43 11.68
N ASP A 240 7.82 11.71 11.44
CA ASP A 240 6.97 12.52 10.58
C ASP A 240 7.78 12.98 9.38
N ILE A 241 7.54 12.36 8.22
CA ILE A 241 8.36 12.52 7.03
C ILE A 241 7.49 13.11 5.92
N PRO A 242 7.81 14.30 5.38
CA PRO A 242 7.04 14.94 4.31
C PRO A 242 7.37 14.31 2.94
N ALA A 243 7.13 13.01 2.83
CA ALA A 243 7.34 12.22 1.63
C ALA A 243 6.20 11.21 1.43
N PRO A 244 5.86 10.86 0.17
CA PRO A 244 5.09 9.67 -0.15
C PRO A 244 5.75 8.40 0.39
N TYR A 245 5.02 7.28 0.38
CA TYR A 245 5.41 6.04 1.03
C TYR A 245 6.72 5.45 0.48
N SER A 246 6.90 5.33 -0.84
CA SER A 246 8.10 4.76 -1.46
C SER A 246 9.36 5.57 -1.12
N ALA A 247 9.29 6.90 -1.21
CA ALA A 247 10.41 7.77 -0.82
C ALA A 247 10.68 7.70 0.69
N TYR A 248 9.63 7.54 1.51
CA TYR A 248 9.78 7.28 2.94
C TYR A 248 10.50 5.95 3.23
N GLU A 249 10.27 4.87 2.46
CA GLU A 249 10.97 3.60 2.65
C GLU A 249 12.48 3.73 2.44
N GLU A 250 12.90 4.50 1.44
CA GLU A 250 14.33 4.81 1.19
C GLU A 250 14.95 5.60 2.35
N ILE A 251 14.29 6.70 2.77
CA ILE A 251 14.74 7.53 3.91
C ILE A 251 14.84 6.69 5.19
N ARG A 252 13.87 5.78 5.39
CA ARG A 252 13.86 4.86 6.53
C ARG A 252 15.04 3.89 6.46
N ALA A 253 15.34 3.32 5.29
CA ALA A 253 16.46 2.40 5.12
C ALA A 253 17.81 3.09 5.44
N GLU A 254 18.03 4.30 4.92
CA GLU A 254 19.23 5.09 5.21
C GLU A 254 19.34 5.43 6.70
N ARG A 255 18.23 5.87 7.32
CA ARG A 255 18.17 6.15 8.76
C ARG A 255 18.54 4.92 9.58
N MET A 256 18.01 3.76 9.21
CA MET A 256 18.30 2.49 9.90
C MET A 256 19.77 2.11 9.76
N GLU A 257 20.38 2.28 8.59
CA GLU A 257 21.80 2.03 8.38
C GLU A 257 22.67 2.94 9.25
N GLN A 258 22.33 4.23 9.33
CA GLN A 258 23.01 5.19 10.20
C GLN A 258 22.89 4.81 11.68
N GLN A 259 21.70 4.41 12.14
CA GLN A 259 21.47 3.93 13.51
C GLN A 259 22.29 2.68 13.83
N ARG A 260 22.34 1.70 12.91
CA ARG A 260 23.17 0.49 13.07
C ARG A 260 24.65 0.82 13.14
N ALA A 261 25.15 1.69 12.27
CA ALA A 261 26.55 2.12 12.28
C ALA A 261 26.90 2.83 13.59
N ALA A 262 26.03 3.71 14.08
CA ALA A 262 26.19 4.39 15.36
C ALA A 262 26.18 3.41 16.54
N ALA A 263 25.24 2.46 16.56
CA ALA A 263 25.16 1.44 17.60
C ALA A 263 26.37 0.48 17.60
N ALA A 264 26.84 0.05 16.42
CA ALA A 264 28.04 -0.77 16.27
C ALA A 264 29.30 -0.03 16.76
N ASN A 265 29.43 1.26 16.44
CA ASN A 265 30.53 2.09 16.92
C ASN A 265 30.48 2.28 18.45
N GLN A 266 29.30 2.55 19.00
CA GLN A 266 29.10 2.66 20.44
C GLN A 266 29.45 1.34 21.15
N GLN A 267 29.02 0.20 20.60
CA GLN A 267 29.31 -1.12 21.16
C GLN A 267 30.83 -1.40 21.18
N ARG A 268 31.55 -1.10 20.09
CA ARG A 268 33.02 -1.19 20.05
C ARG A 268 33.69 -0.31 21.10
N GLU A 269 33.18 0.91 21.30
CA GLU A 269 33.68 1.80 22.35
C GLU A 269 33.44 1.24 23.75
N ARG A 270 32.22 0.74 24.02
CA ARG A 270 31.88 0.10 25.29
C ARG A 270 32.77 -1.10 25.57
N GLU A 271 33.00 -1.96 24.58
CA GLU A 271 33.93 -3.10 24.71
C GLU A 271 35.37 -2.66 25.00
N ARG A 272 35.84 -1.60 24.35
CA ARG A 272 37.18 -1.04 24.58
C ARG A 272 37.32 -0.50 26.01
N VAL A 273 36.33 0.25 26.48
CA VAL A 273 36.29 0.79 27.84
C VAL A 273 36.17 -0.34 28.87
N GLN A 274 35.36 -1.36 28.60
CA GLN A 274 35.21 -2.53 29.46
C GLN A 274 36.52 -3.31 29.58
N LYS A 275 37.21 -3.60 28.47
CA LYS A 275 38.53 -4.24 28.47
C LYS A 275 39.58 -3.44 29.27
N PHE A 276 39.51 -2.11 29.23
CA PHE A 276 40.36 -1.25 30.05
C PHE A 276 40.03 -1.40 31.55
N ILE A 277 38.75 -1.39 31.90
CA ILE A 277 38.30 -1.59 33.29
C ILE A 277 38.78 -2.96 33.80
N ASP A 278 38.52 -4.04 33.06
CA ASP A 278 38.85 -5.41 33.47
C ASP A 278 40.37 -5.60 33.66
N ARG A 279 41.19 -5.03 32.77
CA ARG A 279 42.65 -5.13 32.84
C ARG A 279 43.26 -4.36 34.02
N PHE A 280 42.67 -3.23 34.41
CA PHE A 280 43.29 -2.31 35.36
C PHE A 280 42.56 -2.20 36.71
N ARG A 281 41.43 -2.91 36.90
CA ARG A 281 40.63 -2.89 38.14
C ARG A 281 41.41 -3.26 39.41
N TYR A 282 42.42 -4.11 39.29
CA TYR A 282 43.22 -4.60 40.43
C TYR A 282 44.49 -3.77 40.70
N LYS A 283 44.76 -2.70 39.93
CA LYS A 283 45.95 -1.84 40.14
C LYS A 283 45.58 -0.58 40.92
N ALA A 284 46.09 -0.48 42.15
CA ALA A 284 45.83 0.65 43.05
C ALA A 284 46.21 2.03 42.46
N SER A 285 47.28 2.12 41.66
CA SER A 285 47.73 3.37 41.03
C SER A 285 46.79 3.92 39.95
N LEU A 286 45.87 3.12 39.42
CA LEU A 286 44.96 3.50 38.33
C LEU A 286 43.48 3.56 38.77
N ALA A 287 43.20 3.40 40.06
CA ALA A 287 41.85 3.29 40.61
C ALA A 287 40.94 4.48 40.22
N THR A 288 41.46 5.72 40.26
CA THR A 288 40.69 6.93 39.91
C THR A 288 40.29 6.96 38.43
N ARG A 289 41.17 6.50 37.52
CA ARG A 289 40.87 6.42 36.08
C ARG A 289 39.86 5.30 35.77
N VAL A 290 39.97 4.17 36.46
CA VAL A 290 38.99 3.07 36.34
C VAL A 290 37.60 3.51 36.83
N GLN A 291 37.52 4.17 37.99
CA GLN A 291 36.27 4.73 38.52
C GLN A 291 35.62 5.76 37.58
N SER A 292 36.42 6.62 36.95
CA SER A 292 35.94 7.56 35.93
C SER A 292 35.36 6.85 34.70
N ARG A 293 36.01 5.78 34.22
CA ARG A 293 35.53 4.99 33.07
C ARG A 293 34.30 4.15 33.39
N ILE A 294 34.15 3.65 34.62
CA ILE A 294 32.91 3.00 35.09
C ILE A 294 31.75 3.99 35.04
N LYS A 295 31.93 5.21 35.57
CA LYS A 295 30.91 6.27 35.53
C LYS A 295 30.58 6.71 34.10
N HIS A 296 31.58 6.77 33.22
CA HIS A 296 31.37 7.05 31.80
C HIS A 296 30.47 5.99 31.17
N LEU A 297 30.79 4.71 31.38
CA LEU A 297 30.02 3.59 30.83
C LEU A 297 28.59 3.49 31.39
N GLN A 298 28.36 3.96 32.63
CA GLN A 298 27.03 4.07 33.25
C GLN A 298 26.20 5.25 32.73
N ARG A 299 26.84 6.31 32.22
CA ARG A 299 26.18 7.50 31.67
C ARG A 299 26.01 7.45 30.15
N MET A 300 26.65 6.50 29.48
CA MET A 300 26.46 6.31 28.04
C MET A 300 25.05 5.76 27.83
N ASP A 301 24.16 6.63 27.35
CA ASP A 301 22.83 6.24 26.88
C ASP A 301 22.99 5.29 25.70
N GLN A 302 22.30 4.15 25.74
CA GLN A 302 22.39 3.17 24.67
C GLN A 302 21.71 3.73 23.42
N VAL A 303 22.42 3.68 22.29
CA VAL A 303 21.80 3.96 20.99
C VAL A 303 20.78 2.86 20.76
N GLU A 304 19.50 3.22 20.90
CA GLU A 304 18.39 2.37 20.50
C GLU A 304 18.37 2.31 18.97
N VAL A 305 18.78 1.17 18.42
CA VAL A 305 18.43 0.82 17.05
C VAL A 305 16.94 0.52 17.08
N ASP A 306 16.16 1.24 16.27
CA ASP A 306 14.73 0.93 16.18
C ASP A 306 14.56 -0.55 15.82
N ASP A 307 13.55 -1.21 16.38
CA ASP A 307 13.34 -2.64 16.16
C ASP A 307 13.33 -2.95 14.66
N GLU A 308 14.32 -3.71 14.21
CA GLU A 308 14.21 -4.41 12.95
C GLU A 308 13.08 -5.43 13.07
N ASP A 309 12.16 -5.37 12.11
CA ASP A 309 11.49 -6.58 11.69
C ASP A 309 12.55 -7.50 11.04
N THR A 310 13.26 -8.24 11.89
CA THR A 310 14.29 -9.24 11.56
C THR A 310 13.71 -10.46 10.82
N SER A 311 12.45 -10.39 10.39
CA SER A 311 11.70 -11.42 9.69
C SER A 311 11.93 -11.43 8.17
N SER A 312 12.89 -10.69 7.63
CA SER A 312 13.35 -10.82 6.24
C SER A 312 14.15 -12.12 6.00
N MET A 313 13.69 -13.23 6.54
CA MET A 313 14.23 -14.54 6.19
C MET A 313 13.59 -14.96 4.87
N ARG A 314 14.38 -14.98 3.79
CA ARG A 314 13.97 -15.59 2.51
C ARG A 314 13.68 -17.06 2.77
N PHE A 315 12.39 -17.40 2.75
CA PHE A 315 11.93 -18.76 2.93
C PHE A 315 11.60 -19.35 1.56
N ARG A 316 12.13 -20.54 1.30
CA ARG A 316 11.79 -21.28 0.09
C ARG A 316 10.85 -22.42 0.45
N PHE A 317 9.68 -22.43 -0.16
CA PHE A 317 8.72 -23.52 -0.01
C PHE A 317 9.25 -24.81 -0.62
N PRO A 318 8.73 -25.98 -0.18
CA PRO A 318 9.01 -27.24 -0.83
C PRO A 318 8.69 -27.17 -2.33
N SER A 319 9.57 -27.71 -3.17
CA SER A 319 9.32 -27.78 -4.61
C SER A 319 8.04 -28.57 -4.91
N ALA A 320 7.28 -28.07 -5.88
CA ALA A 320 6.07 -28.71 -6.34
C ALA A 320 6.36 -30.11 -6.93
N PRO A 321 5.56 -31.14 -6.61
CA PRO A 321 5.68 -32.44 -7.26
C PRO A 321 5.36 -32.30 -8.76
N ARG A 322 6.03 -33.08 -9.61
CA ARG A 322 5.80 -33.01 -11.06
C ARG A 322 4.36 -33.36 -11.44
N SER A 323 3.67 -32.42 -12.07
CA SER A 323 2.40 -32.61 -12.77
C SER A 323 2.60 -32.77 -14.29
N GLY A 324 1.53 -33.18 -14.97
CA GLY A 324 1.41 -33.10 -16.43
C GLY A 324 1.58 -31.67 -16.97
N ARG A 325 1.70 -31.52 -18.30
CA ARG A 325 1.88 -30.19 -18.93
C ARG A 325 0.67 -29.29 -18.71
N VAL A 326 -0.52 -29.80 -19.00
CA VAL A 326 -1.79 -29.11 -18.72
C VAL A 326 -2.20 -29.46 -17.30
N VAL A 327 -2.43 -28.44 -16.47
CA VAL A 327 -2.78 -28.58 -15.05
C VAL A 327 -4.28 -28.42 -14.86
N VAL A 328 -4.88 -27.41 -15.49
CA VAL A 328 -6.33 -27.17 -15.50
C VAL A 328 -6.75 -26.85 -16.92
N GLU A 329 -7.84 -27.46 -17.37
CA GLU A 329 -8.53 -27.10 -18.61
C GLU A 329 -10.03 -27.06 -18.35
N THR A 330 -10.67 -25.96 -18.75
CA THR A 330 -12.13 -25.84 -18.72
C THR A 330 -12.65 -25.68 -20.14
N ARG A 331 -13.74 -26.39 -20.46
CA ARG A 331 -14.37 -26.34 -21.79
C ARG A 331 -15.82 -25.95 -21.66
N ALA A 332 -16.17 -24.82 -22.27
CA ALA A 332 -17.50 -24.22 -22.23
C ALA A 332 -18.12 -24.23 -20.82
N LEU A 333 -17.32 -23.94 -19.79
CA LEU A 333 -17.73 -24.05 -18.39
C LEU A 333 -18.84 -23.06 -18.07
N ARG A 334 -19.92 -23.55 -17.46
CA ARG A 334 -21.08 -22.75 -17.08
C ARG A 334 -21.38 -22.89 -15.60
N LYS A 335 -21.75 -21.78 -14.98
CA LYS A 335 -22.22 -21.75 -13.60
C LYS A 335 -23.33 -20.73 -13.44
N SER A 336 -24.45 -21.18 -12.87
CA SER A 336 -25.61 -20.37 -12.57
C SER A 336 -26.06 -20.60 -11.13
N TYR A 337 -26.43 -19.52 -10.43
CA TYR A 337 -27.10 -19.59 -9.13
C TYR A 337 -28.54 -19.09 -9.31
N GLY A 338 -29.50 -20.02 -9.34
CA GLY A 338 -30.89 -19.70 -9.64
C GLY A 338 -31.04 -19.08 -11.03
N LYS A 339 -31.44 -17.80 -11.09
CA LYS A 339 -31.60 -17.04 -12.35
C LYS A 339 -30.34 -16.28 -12.77
N LYS A 340 -29.31 -16.22 -11.93
CA LYS A 340 -28.09 -15.45 -12.21
C LYS A 340 -27.03 -16.37 -12.83
N ASP A 341 -26.79 -16.20 -14.12
CA ASP A 341 -25.67 -16.85 -14.83
C ASP A 341 -24.38 -16.11 -14.51
N VAL A 342 -23.47 -16.77 -13.78
CA VAL A 342 -22.18 -16.21 -13.36
C VAL A 342 -21.07 -16.53 -14.35
N LEU A 343 -21.06 -17.74 -14.94
CA LEU A 343 -20.11 -18.13 -16.00
C LEU A 343 -20.89 -18.66 -17.21
N ARG A 344 -20.60 -18.14 -18.41
CA ARG A 344 -21.40 -18.35 -19.64
C ARG A 344 -20.65 -19.09 -20.74
N GLY A 345 -20.01 -20.20 -20.41
CA GLY A 345 -19.30 -21.01 -21.41
C GLY A 345 -17.85 -20.58 -21.52
N VAL A 346 -17.13 -20.69 -20.42
CA VAL A 346 -15.76 -20.21 -20.26
C VAL A 346 -14.77 -21.31 -20.64
N ASP A 347 -13.90 -20.99 -21.60
CA ASP A 347 -12.76 -21.81 -21.99
C ASP A 347 -11.49 -21.23 -21.37
N PHE A 348 -10.76 -22.04 -20.61
CA PHE A 348 -9.61 -21.58 -19.85
C PHE A 348 -8.59 -22.70 -19.69
N VAL A 349 -7.29 -22.38 -19.85
CA VAL A 349 -6.21 -23.37 -19.73
C VAL A 349 -5.05 -22.81 -18.90
N ILE A 350 -4.56 -23.63 -17.98
CA ILE A 350 -3.33 -23.38 -17.22
C ILE A 350 -2.34 -24.50 -17.50
N GLU A 351 -1.13 -24.11 -17.92
CA GLU A 351 0.01 -25.01 -18.01
C GLU A 351 0.86 -25.02 -16.74
N ARG A 352 1.69 -26.05 -16.59
CA ARG A 352 2.59 -26.20 -15.45
C ARG A 352 3.58 -25.04 -15.35
N GLY A 353 3.63 -24.41 -14.18
CA GLY A 353 4.51 -23.28 -13.90
C GLY A 353 3.93 -21.92 -14.30
N GLU A 354 2.75 -21.89 -14.95
CA GLU A 354 2.06 -20.63 -15.22
C GLU A 354 1.48 -20.04 -13.93
N LYS A 355 1.61 -18.73 -13.77
CA LYS A 355 1.08 -17.95 -12.64
C LYS A 355 0.07 -16.95 -13.18
N VAL A 356 -1.20 -17.17 -12.85
CA VAL A 356 -2.32 -16.46 -13.46
C VAL A 356 -3.03 -15.59 -12.42
N ALA A 357 -3.26 -14.32 -12.73
CA ALA A 357 -4.10 -13.43 -11.94
C ALA A 357 -5.55 -13.46 -12.44
N PHE A 358 -6.52 -13.62 -11.53
CA PHE A 358 -7.94 -13.46 -11.83
C PHE A 358 -8.40 -12.07 -11.39
N LEU A 359 -8.74 -11.22 -12.36
CA LEU A 359 -9.19 -9.85 -12.16
C LEU A 359 -10.64 -9.66 -12.62
N GLY A 360 -11.29 -8.61 -12.15
CA GLY A 360 -12.66 -8.27 -12.51
C GLY A 360 -13.45 -7.73 -11.32
N LYS A 361 -14.64 -7.20 -11.57
CA LYS A 361 -15.50 -6.65 -10.51
C LYS A 361 -15.90 -7.71 -9.50
N ASN A 362 -16.28 -7.28 -8.31
CA ASN A 362 -16.80 -8.21 -7.31
C ASN A 362 -18.14 -8.80 -7.77
N GLY A 363 -18.28 -10.12 -7.61
CA GLY A 363 -19.47 -10.85 -8.06
C GLY A 363 -19.47 -11.30 -9.52
N GLU A 364 -18.40 -11.08 -10.29
CA GLU A 364 -18.23 -11.55 -11.68
C GLU A 364 -17.82 -13.03 -11.80
N GLY A 365 -17.66 -13.74 -10.68
CA GLY A 365 -17.43 -15.19 -10.68
C GLY A 365 -15.99 -15.66 -10.46
N LYS A 366 -15.05 -14.77 -10.09
CA LYS A 366 -13.65 -15.12 -9.77
C LYS A 366 -13.55 -16.26 -8.73
N SER A 367 -14.08 -16.03 -7.52
CA SER A 367 -14.12 -17.04 -6.46
C SER A 367 -14.95 -18.27 -6.83
N THR A 368 -16.00 -18.10 -7.64
CA THR A 368 -16.80 -19.23 -8.13
C THR A 368 -15.99 -20.13 -9.05
N MET A 369 -15.22 -19.57 -9.99
CA MET A 369 -14.28 -20.32 -10.83
C MET A 369 -13.23 -21.04 -9.98
N SER A 370 -12.63 -20.34 -9.02
CA SER A 370 -11.65 -20.90 -8.08
C SER A 370 -12.21 -22.09 -7.29
N LYS A 371 -13.46 -21.99 -6.79
CA LYS A 371 -14.14 -23.09 -6.08
C LYS A 371 -14.48 -24.27 -6.98
N ILE A 372 -14.84 -24.03 -8.24
CA ILE A 372 -15.10 -25.09 -9.21
C ILE A 372 -13.81 -25.85 -9.50
N ILE A 373 -12.71 -25.14 -9.78
CA ILE A 373 -11.40 -25.77 -10.02
C ILE A 373 -10.94 -26.55 -8.77
N ALA A 374 -11.19 -26.01 -7.57
CA ALA A 374 -10.91 -26.68 -6.31
C ALA A 374 -11.81 -27.89 -5.99
N GLY A 375 -12.83 -28.17 -6.81
CA GLY A 375 -13.80 -29.25 -6.57
C GLY A 375 -14.74 -29.00 -5.39
N LEU A 376 -14.79 -27.77 -4.87
CA LEU A 376 -15.68 -27.37 -3.76
C LEU A 376 -17.10 -27.05 -4.25
N GLU A 377 -17.24 -26.73 -5.53
CA GLU A 377 -18.53 -26.50 -6.16
C GLU A 377 -18.63 -27.19 -7.52
N ALA A 378 -19.81 -27.74 -7.83
CA ALA A 378 -20.08 -28.29 -9.16
C ALA A 378 -20.39 -27.18 -10.16
N SER A 379 -19.96 -27.37 -11.42
CA SER A 379 -20.45 -26.57 -12.55
C SER A 379 -21.89 -26.92 -12.89
N THR A 380 -22.61 -25.99 -13.51
CA THR A 380 -23.98 -26.21 -14.01
C THR A 380 -23.98 -26.73 -15.45
N GLY A 381 -22.86 -26.61 -16.15
CA GLY A 381 -22.63 -27.15 -17.49
C GLY A 381 -21.17 -26.98 -17.92
N GLY A 382 -20.83 -27.53 -19.08
CA GLY A 382 -19.44 -27.61 -19.54
C GLY A 382 -18.63 -28.63 -18.76
N GLU A 383 -17.31 -28.64 -18.99
CA GLU A 383 -16.39 -29.64 -18.45
C GLU A 383 -15.21 -28.97 -17.74
N LEU A 384 -14.82 -29.52 -16.59
CA LEU A 384 -13.58 -29.21 -15.87
C LEU A 384 -12.69 -30.46 -15.94
N ILE A 385 -11.49 -30.30 -16.51
CA ILE A 385 -10.49 -31.36 -16.64
C ILE A 385 -9.29 -30.97 -15.78
N ILE A 386 -9.00 -31.77 -14.77
CA ILE A 386 -7.79 -31.64 -13.94
C ILE A 386 -6.71 -32.54 -14.53
N GLY A 387 -5.52 -31.98 -14.71
CA GLY A 387 -4.36 -32.65 -15.28
C GLY A 387 -3.87 -33.86 -14.48
N HIS A 388 -3.01 -34.65 -15.11
CA HIS A 388 -2.43 -35.83 -14.46
C HIS A 388 -1.49 -35.44 -13.29
N ASN A 389 -1.65 -36.14 -12.17
CA ASN A 389 -0.85 -35.98 -10.95
C ASN A 389 -0.86 -34.55 -10.38
N VAL A 390 -2.01 -33.86 -10.49
CA VAL A 390 -2.21 -32.52 -9.92
C VAL A 390 -2.61 -32.66 -8.44
N THR A 391 -1.81 -32.03 -7.57
CA THR A 391 -2.08 -31.88 -6.14
C THR A 391 -2.44 -30.42 -5.88
N LEU A 392 -3.72 -30.18 -5.63
CA LEU A 392 -4.28 -28.85 -5.47
C LEU A 392 -4.20 -28.37 -4.02
N GLY A 393 -3.72 -27.14 -3.84
CA GLY A 393 -3.82 -26.37 -2.60
C GLY A 393 -4.76 -25.19 -2.81
N TYR A 394 -5.76 -25.03 -1.94
CA TYR A 394 -6.74 -23.94 -2.04
C TYR A 394 -6.75 -23.11 -0.76
N TYR A 395 -6.67 -21.80 -0.92
CA TYR A 395 -6.77 -20.82 0.16
C TYR A 395 -7.96 -19.90 -0.09
N ALA A 396 -8.84 -19.78 0.90
CA ALA A 396 -9.90 -18.78 0.93
C ALA A 396 -10.21 -18.36 2.36
N GLN A 397 -10.68 -17.12 2.54
CA GLN A 397 -10.90 -16.47 3.84
C GLN A 397 -11.75 -17.31 4.83
N HIS A 398 -12.81 -17.99 4.36
CA HIS A 398 -13.64 -18.85 5.22
C HIS A 398 -12.98 -20.17 5.65
N GLN A 399 -11.97 -20.67 4.94
CA GLN A 399 -11.25 -21.89 5.36
C GLN A 399 -10.29 -21.61 6.51
N ALA A 400 -9.80 -20.38 6.65
CA ALA A 400 -8.98 -19.99 7.80
C ALA A 400 -9.77 -20.07 9.12
N GLU A 401 -11.08 -19.82 9.09
CA GLU A 401 -11.95 -19.96 10.26
C GLU A 401 -12.16 -21.42 10.67
N MET A 402 -11.99 -22.37 9.73
CA MET A 402 -12.04 -23.82 10.00
C MET A 402 -10.78 -24.34 10.71
N LEU A 403 -9.72 -23.52 10.85
CA LEU A 403 -8.65 -23.81 11.79
C LEU A 403 -9.20 -23.69 13.22
N GLY A 404 -9.75 -24.79 13.71
CA GLY A 404 -10.24 -24.96 15.06
C GLY A 404 -9.48 -26.07 15.77
N GLY A 405 -9.32 -25.95 17.08
CA GLY A 405 -8.75 -27.01 17.90
C GLY A 405 -8.07 -26.53 19.15
N HIS A 406 -7.70 -27.51 19.98
CA HIS A 406 -6.89 -27.30 21.17
C HIS A 406 -5.39 -27.27 20.90
N ASN A 407 -4.99 -27.54 19.65
CA ASN A 407 -3.59 -27.57 19.23
C ASN A 407 -2.97 -26.16 19.26
N THR A 408 -1.66 -26.13 19.47
CA THR A 408 -0.86 -24.91 19.38
C THR A 408 -0.55 -24.54 17.94
N VAL A 409 -0.17 -23.28 17.70
CA VAL A 409 0.30 -22.79 16.39
C VAL A 409 1.42 -23.69 15.84
N LEU A 410 2.40 -24.05 16.66
CA LEU A 410 3.50 -24.94 16.26
C LEU A 410 3.01 -26.33 15.86
N GLU A 411 2.15 -26.94 16.67
CA GLU A 411 1.63 -28.29 16.43
C GLU A 411 0.87 -28.38 15.10
N VAL A 412 0.08 -27.36 14.77
CA VAL A 412 -0.65 -27.30 13.49
C VAL A 412 0.31 -27.31 12.30
N MET A 413 1.43 -26.60 12.43
CA MET A 413 2.46 -26.55 11.40
C MET A 413 3.26 -27.85 11.31
N GLU A 414 3.60 -28.45 12.45
CA GLU A 414 4.30 -29.74 12.52
C GLU A 414 3.49 -30.89 11.90
N GLN A 415 2.16 -30.83 12.00
CA GLN A 415 1.25 -31.79 11.37
C GLN A 415 1.19 -31.65 9.84
N ALA A 416 1.38 -30.45 9.31
CA ALA A 416 1.33 -30.18 7.87
C ALA A 416 2.71 -30.26 7.19
N SER A 417 3.79 -30.16 7.97
CA SER A 417 5.16 -30.09 7.46
C SER A 417 5.75 -31.45 7.12
N PRO A 418 6.48 -31.57 6.00
CA PRO A 418 7.49 -32.61 5.80
C PRO A 418 8.49 -32.68 6.97
N ALA A 419 9.03 -33.88 7.24
CA ALA A 419 9.88 -34.14 8.41
C ALA A 419 11.20 -33.35 8.40
N ASP A 420 11.76 -33.10 7.22
CA ASP A 420 12.98 -32.34 6.97
C ASP A 420 12.82 -30.83 7.23
N MET A 421 11.60 -30.31 7.19
CA MET A 421 11.30 -28.89 7.38
C MET A 421 11.03 -28.50 8.84
N ARG A 422 10.90 -29.49 9.76
CA ARG A 422 10.64 -29.27 11.19
C ARG A 422 11.61 -28.28 11.88
N PRO A 423 12.94 -28.31 11.63
CA PRO A 423 13.86 -27.36 12.25
C PRO A 423 13.63 -25.91 11.83
N ARG A 424 12.97 -25.69 10.68
CA ARG A 424 12.72 -24.36 10.09
C ARG A 424 11.32 -23.82 10.39
N LEU A 425 10.45 -24.59 11.02
CA LEU A 425 9.05 -24.18 11.28
C LEU A 425 8.94 -22.94 12.16
N ARG A 426 9.79 -22.84 13.20
CA ARG A 426 9.82 -21.64 14.04
C ARG A 426 10.27 -20.39 13.28
N ALA A 427 11.19 -20.55 12.35
CA ALA A 427 11.65 -19.46 11.50
C ALA A 427 10.54 -19.02 10.53
N LEU A 428 9.82 -19.98 9.92
CA LEU A 428 8.66 -19.69 9.07
C LEU A 428 7.52 -19.03 9.86
N LEU A 429 7.20 -19.54 11.04
CA LEU A 429 6.21 -18.91 11.92
C LEU A 429 6.62 -17.49 12.31
N GLY A 430 7.90 -17.26 12.58
CA GLY A 430 8.46 -15.92 12.80
C GLY A 430 8.27 -15.00 11.59
N ALA A 431 8.42 -15.52 10.36
CA ALA A 431 8.18 -14.76 9.14
C ALA A 431 6.71 -14.37 8.94
N PHE A 432 5.78 -15.23 9.37
CA PHE A 432 4.34 -14.93 9.45
C PHE A 432 3.94 -14.20 10.75
N LEU A 433 4.92 -13.60 11.45
CA LEU A 433 4.75 -12.77 12.65
C LEU A 433 4.19 -13.49 13.89
N PHE A 434 4.42 -14.80 14.00
CA PHE A 434 4.25 -15.54 15.25
C PHE A 434 5.60 -15.59 15.97
N GLN A 435 5.79 -14.73 16.98
CA GLN A 435 7.07 -14.59 17.70
C GLN A 435 6.97 -15.07 19.15
N GLY A 436 8.07 -15.61 19.68
CA GLY A 436 8.17 -16.02 21.08
C GLY A 436 7.06 -16.97 21.51
N ASP A 437 6.27 -16.55 22.50
CA ASP A 437 5.17 -17.33 23.07
C ASP A 437 3.96 -17.49 22.14
N ASP A 438 3.85 -16.69 21.07
CA ASP A 438 2.76 -16.79 20.09
C ASP A 438 2.70 -18.17 19.43
N VAL A 439 3.87 -18.78 19.25
CA VAL A 439 4.04 -20.12 18.66
C VAL A 439 3.40 -21.21 19.53
N ASN A 440 3.23 -20.95 20.83
CA ASN A 440 2.61 -21.87 21.79
C ASN A 440 1.14 -21.52 22.07
N LYS A 441 0.60 -20.44 21.47
CA LYS A 441 -0.82 -20.10 21.62
C LYS A 441 -1.68 -21.18 20.98
N LYS A 442 -2.84 -21.44 21.59
CA LYS A 442 -3.87 -22.29 21.01
C LYS A 442 -4.57 -21.56 19.87
N VAL A 443 -4.84 -22.28 18.78
CA VAL A 443 -5.53 -21.72 17.61
C VAL A 443 -6.88 -21.10 17.96
N ALA A 444 -7.59 -21.65 18.95
CA ALA A 444 -8.87 -21.13 19.43
C ALA A 444 -8.82 -19.66 19.93
N VAL A 445 -7.66 -19.19 20.40
CA VAL A 445 -7.48 -17.84 20.98
C VAL A 445 -6.96 -16.83 19.95
N LEU A 446 -6.57 -17.29 18.76
CA LEU A 446 -6.06 -16.43 17.70
C LEU A 446 -7.17 -15.55 17.13
N SER A 447 -6.80 -14.31 16.79
CA SER A 447 -7.63 -13.41 15.99
C SER A 447 -7.88 -13.97 14.58
N GLY A 448 -8.89 -13.45 13.88
CA GLY A 448 -9.18 -13.85 12.49
C GLY A 448 -7.97 -13.68 11.56
N GLY A 449 -7.25 -12.55 11.67
CA GLY A 449 -6.03 -12.28 10.90
C GLY A 449 -4.88 -13.22 11.24
N GLU A 450 -4.69 -13.58 12.52
CA GLU A 450 -3.72 -14.60 12.90
C GLU A 450 -4.08 -15.99 12.34
N LYS A 451 -5.35 -16.39 12.40
CA LYS A 451 -5.80 -17.66 11.79
C LYS A 451 -5.59 -17.68 10.28
N SER A 452 -5.88 -16.56 9.61
CA SER A 452 -5.62 -16.34 8.18
C SER A 452 -4.15 -16.60 7.84
N ARG A 453 -3.23 -15.94 8.56
CA ARG A 453 -1.78 -16.13 8.41
C ARG A 453 -1.35 -17.58 8.65
N LEU A 454 -1.88 -18.22 9.69
CA LEU A 454 -1.55 -19.61 10.01
C LEU A 454 -2.03 -20.58 8.92
N ALA A 455 -3.24 -20.37 8.37
CA ALA A 455 -3.79 -21.19 7.29
C ALA A 455 -2.91 -21.10 6.04
N LEU A 456 -2.51 -19.88 5.69
CA LEU A 456 -1.66 -19.64 4.54
C LEU A 456 -0.28 -20.29 4.72
N ALA A 457 0.35 -20.06 5.87
CA ALA A 457 1.63 -20.68 6.22
C ALA A 457 1.55 -22.22 6.17
N ARG A 458 0.47 -22.81 6.68
CA ARG A 458 0.20 -24.25 6.65
C ARG A 458 0.05 -24.78 5.23
N LEU A 459 -0.69 -24.08 4.37
CA LEU A 459 -0.92 -24.48 2.99
C LEU A 459 0.38 -24.52 2.19
N LEU A 460 1.23 -23.51 2.37
CA LEU A 460 2.49 -23.38 1.64
C LEU A 460 3.56 -24.42 2.06
N LEU A 461 3.36 -25.11 3.18
CA LEU A 461 4.17 -26.27 3.57
C LEU A 461 3.76 -27.58 2.88
N GLN A 462 2.55 -27.62 2.29
CA GLN A 462 2.09 -28.82 1.60
C GLN A 462 2.71 -28.87 0.20
N PRO A 463 3.18 -30.05 -0.26
CA PRO A 463 3.74 -30.21 -1.60
C PRO A 463 2.61 -30.20 -2.65
N CYS A 464 2.05 -29.03 -2.93
CA CYS A 464 1.04 -28.81 -3.97
C CYS A 464 1.73 -28.35 -5.26
N ASN A 465 1.19 -28.73 -6.42
CA ASN A 465 1.67 -28.29 -7.74
C ASN A 465 0.66 -27.44 -8.53
N LEU A 466 -0.52 -27.26 -7.96
CA LEU A 466 -1.48 -26.22 -8.32
C LEU A 466 -1.88 -25.49 -7.03
N LEU A 467 -1.64 -24.19 -6.98
CA LEU A 467 -2.03 -23.34 -5.85
C LEU A 467 -3.12 -22.37 -6.30
N ILE A 468 -4.21 -22.28 -5.54
CA ILE A 468 -5.29 -21.32 -5.76
C ILE A 468 -5.42 -20.46 -4.53
N LEU A 469 -5.17 -19.16 -4.68
CA LEU A 469 -5.18 -18.18 -3.59
C LEU A 469 -6.28 -17.16 -3.84
N ASP A 470 -7.36 -17.24 -3.06
CA ASP A 470 -8.48 -16.29 -3.12
C ASP A 470 -8.31 -15.20 -2.05
N GLU A 471 -7.92 -14.00 -2.48
CA GLU A 471 -7.57 -12.83 -1.67
C GLU A 471 -6.55 -13.12 -0.54
N PRO A 472 -5.34 -13.62 -0.87
CA PRO A 472 -4.36 -14.05 0.13
C PRO A 472 -3.75 -12.91 0.95
N THR A 473 -3.79 -11.69 0.43
CA THR A 473 -3.20 -10.49 1.06
C THR A 473 -4.11 -9.82 2.07
N ASN A 474 -5.39 -10.21 2.14
CA ASN A 474 -6.33 -9.67 3.11
C ASN A 474 -5.83 -9.92 4.54
N HIS A 475 -5.83 -8.86 5.36
CA HIS A 475 -5.39 -8.88 6.76
C HIS A 475 -3.88 -9.16 6.98
N LEU A 476 -3.07 -9.17 5.91
CA LEU A 476 -1.61 -9.19 6.00
C LEU A 476 -1.07 -7.76 6.07
N ASP A 477 -0.09 -7.51 6.92
CA ASP A 477 0.68 -6.28 6.83
C ASP A 477 1.67 -6.31 5.66
N MET A 478 2.21 -5.14 5.35
CA MET A 478 3.19 -4.94 4.26
C MET A 478 4.33 -5.96 4.29
N LEU A 479 4.83 -6.28 5.48
CA LEU A 479 5.95 -7.20 5.63
C LEU A 479 5.53 -8.65 5.35
N ALA A 480 4.40 -9.09 5.91
CA ALA A 480 3.89 -10.43 5.63
C ALA A 480 3.51 -10.59 4.14
N LYS A 481 2.98 -9.53 3.51
CA LYS A 481 2.72 -9.49 2.06
C LYS A 481 4.01 -9.66 1.26
N GLU A 482 5.07 -8.94 1.61
CA GLU A 482 6.37 -9.04 0.92
C GLU A 482 6.96 -10.45 1.05
N VAL A 483 6.99 -11.00 2.27
CA VAL A 483 7.48 -12.37 2.52
C VAL A 483 6.68 -13.38 1.69
N LEU A 484 5.35 -13.24 1.66
CA LEU A 484 4.49 -14.10 0.86
C LEU A 484 4.79 -13.94 -0.63
N LYS A 485 4.85 -12.71 -1.15
CA LYS A 485 5.14 -12.40 -2.56
C LYS A 485 6.44 -13.06 -2.99
N GLN A 486 7.53 -12.82 -2.27
CA GLN A 486 8.85 -13.42 -2.57
C GLN A 486 8.80 -14.94 -2.59
N SER A 487 8.12 -15.54 -1.60
CA SER A 487 8.05 -16.99 -1.51
C SER A 487 7.18 -17.62 -2.62
N LEU A 488 6.18 -16.88 -3.14
CA LEU A 488 5.37 -17.27 -4.29
C LEU A 488 6.06 -17.00 -5.63
N VAL A 489 6.96 -16.01 -5.72
CA VAL A 489 7.83 -15.80 -6.89
C VAL A 489 8.74 -17.01 -7.09
N ASP A 490 9.29 -17.57 -6.01
CA ASP A 490 10.15 -18.76 -6.04
C ASP A 490 9.40 -20.09 -6.24
N TYR A 491 8.05 -20.09 -6.14
CA TYR A 491 7.22 -21.27 -6.35
C TYR A 491 7.25 -21.72 -7.81
N ASP A 492 7.49 -23.02 -8.02
CA ASP A 492 7.71 -23.67 -9.33
C ASP A 492 6.48 -24.40 -9.90
N GLY A 493 5.38 -24.44 -9.14
CA GLY A 493 4.10 -24.99 -9.58
C GLY A 493 3.24 -23.99 -10.36
N ALA A 494 2.07 -24.45 -10.81
CA ALA A 494 1.06 -23.58 -11.40
C ALA A 494 0.28 -22.84 -10.29
N MET A 495 -0.11 -21.59 -10.54
CA MET A 495 -0.79 -20.77 -9.54
C MET A 495 -1.93 -19.95 -10.14
N ILE A 496 -3.04 -19.85 -9.40
CA ILE A 496 -4.14 -18.92 -9.64
C ILE A 496 -4.21 -17.99 -8.43
N VAL A 497 -4.10 -16.69 -8.64
CA VAL A 497 -4.26 -15.69 -7.60
C VAL A 497 -5.45 -14.79 -7.93
N VAL A 498 -6.43 -14.75 -7.05
CA VAL A 498 -7.48 -13.72 -7.04
C VAL A 498 -7.01 -12.65 -6.07
N SER A 499 -6.69 -11.46 -6.55
CA SER A 499 -6.38 -10.33 -5.68
C SER A 499 -6.70 -9.02 -6.37
N HIS A 500 -6.95 -8.00 -5.56
CA HIS A 500 -7.08 -6.61 -6.00
C HIS A 500 -5.85 -5.75 -5.68
N ASP A 501 -4.85 -6.34 -5.03
CA ASP A 501 -3.60 -5.68 -4.64
C ASP A 501 -2.62 -5.66 -5.83
N ARG A 502 -2.37 -4.46 -6.36
CA ARG A 502 -1.53 -4.27 -7.56
C ARG A 502 -0.07 -4.58 -7.27
N ASP A 503 0.46 -4.03 -6.16
CA ASP A 503 1.83 -4.28 -5.72
C ASP A 503 2.07 -5.78 -5.48
N PHE A 504 1.09 -6.50 -4.94
CA PHE A 504 1.24 -7.94 -4.74
C PHE A 504 1.29 -8.75 -6.03
N LEU A 505 0.46 -8.40 -7.02
CA LEU A 505 0.36 -9.14 -8.28
C LEU A 505 1.48 -8.79 -9.27
N ASP A 506 2.00 -7.58 -9.18
CA ASP A 506 3.16 -7.11 -9.95
C ASP A 506 4.34 -8.08 -9.78
N SER A 507 4.98 -8.44 -10.90
CA SER A 507 6.11 -9.36 -10.98
C SER A 507 5.84 -10.78 -10.44
N LEU A 508 4.64 -11.08 -9.96
CA LEU A 508 4.22 -12.40 -9.46
C LEU A 508 3.52 -13.22 -10.55
N THR A 509 2.76 -12.56 -11.41
CA THR A 509 1.91 -13.20 -12.43
C THR A 509 2.41 -12.89 -13.83
N SER A 510 2.22 -13.83 -14.76
CA SER A 510 2.66 -13.71 -16.17
C SER A 510 1.49 -13.73 -17.16
N LYS A 511 0.27 -13.91 -16.65
CA LYS A 511 -0.98 -13.94 -17.40
C LYS A 511 -2.09 -13.38 -16.53
N VAL A 512 -2.93 -12.52 -17.10
CA VAL A 512 -4.08 -11.93 -16.43
C VAL A 512 -5.36 -12.41 -17.10
N VAL A 513 -6.35 -12.82 -16.31
CA VAL A 513 -7.67 -13.22 -16.79
C VAL A 513 -8.71 -12.26 -16.23
N GLU A 514 -9.29 -11.45 -17.11
CA GLU A 514 -10.36 -10.50 -16.78
C GLU A 514 -11.72 -11.19 -16.85
N PHE A 515 -12.44 -11.19 -15.74
CA PHE A 515 -13.83 -11.64 -15.63
C PHE A 515 -14.77 -10.47 -15.83
N ARG A 516 -15.65 -10.55 -16.84
CA ARG A 516 -16.61 -9.49 -17.13
C ARG A 516 -17.88 -10.01 -17.80
N ASN A 517 -19.04 -9.66 -17.26
CA ASN A 517 -20.36 -10.03 -17.78
C ASN A 517 -20.51 -11.54 -18.02
N GLY A 518 -19.90 -12.35 -17.15
CA GLY A 518 -19.91 -13.82 -17.21
C GLY A 518 -19.05 -14.45 -18.31
N ASN A 519 -18.20 -13.69 -18.98
CA ASN A 519 -17.15 -14.17 -19.87
C ASN A 519 -15.77 -13.91 -19.25
N ILE A 520 -14.74 -14.57 -19.79
CA ILE A 520 -13.35 -14.26 -19.47
C ILE A 520 -12.59 -13.75 -20.70
N LYS A 521 -11.59 -12.92 -20.47
CA LYS A 521 -10.62 -12.52 -21.49
C LYS A 521 -9.22 -12.66 -20.91
N GLU A 522 -8.35 -13.34 -21.66
CA GLU A 522 -6.95 -13.52 -21.28
C GLU A 522 -6.09 -12.40 -21.85
N TYR A 523 -5.15 -11.93 -21.05
CA TYR A 523 -4.11 -10.96 -21.39
C TYR A 523 -2.76 -11.58 -21.05
N ILE A 524 -1.78 -11.42 -21.94
CA ILE A 524 -0.41 -11.85 -21.74
C ILE A 524 0.36 -10.67 -21.16
N GLY A 525 1.09 -10.90 -20.07
CA GLY A 525 1.74 -9.84 -19.32
C GLY A 525 1.33 -9.85 -17.85
N ASP A 526 1.87 -8.91 -17.10
CA ASP A 526 1.53 -8.69 -15.70
C ASP A 526 0.31 -7.76 -15.56
N VAL A 527 0.03 -7.31 -14.33
CA VAL A 527 -1.10 -6.42 -14.04
C VAL A 527 -0.88 -5.02 -14.62
N ASP A 528 0.35 -4.55 -14.71
CA ASP A 528 0.66 -3.21 -15.22
C ASP A 528 0.45 -3.16 -16.74
N ASP A 529 0.85 -4.21 -17.46
CA ASP A 529 0.54 -4.38 -18.89
C ASP A 529 -0.97 -4.33 -19.15
N TYR A 530 -1.74 -5.07 -18.34
CA TYR A 530 -3.21 -5.07 -18.40
C TYR A 530 -3.81 -3.68 -18.13
N LEU A 531 -3.31 -2.96 -17.13
CA LEU A 531 -3.77 -1.62 -16.79
C LEU A 531 -3.46 -0.62 -17.91
N LEU A 532 -2.26 -0.68 -18.50
CA LEU A 532 -1.86 0.17 -19.62
C LEU A 532 -2.72 -0.08 -20.86
N GLU A 533 -2.98 -1.35 -21.20
CA GLU A 533 -3.90 -1.68 -22.30
C GLU A 533 -5.31 -1.17 -22.03
N ARG A 534 -5.77 -1.18 -20.78
CA ARG A 534 -7.10 -0.66 -20.41
C ARG A 534 -7.21 0.86 -20.50
N VAL A 535 -6.18 1.60 -20.11
CA VAL A 535 -6.15 3.06 -20.23
C VAL A 535 -6.11 3.47 -21.71
N ASN A 536 -5.39 2.72 -22.54
CA ASN A 536 -5.28 2.97 -23.98
C ASN A 536 -6.45 2.40 -24.79
N ALA A 537 -7.24 1.48 -24.22
CA ALA A 537 -8.47 1.02 -24.83
C ALA A 537 -9.49 2.17 -24.82
N PRO A 538 -10.09 2.53 -25.97
CA PRO A 538 -11.08 3.60 -26.01
C PRO A 538 -12.22 3.26 -25.06
N SER A 539 -12.36 4.06 -24.01
CA SER A 539 -13.51 4.06 -23.11
C SER A 539 -14.75 4.28 -23.97
N LYS A 540 -15.57 3.24 -24.15
CA LYS A 540 -16.89 3.42 -24.75
C LYS A 540 -17.64 4.45 -23.91
N PRO A 541 -18.03 5.60 -24.46
CA PRO A 541 -18.86 6.53 -23.72
C PRO A 541 -20.18 5.84 -23.36
N VAL A 542 -20.67 6.15 -22.16
CA VAL A 542 -22.06 5.93 -21.74
C VAL A 542 -22.98 6.36 -22.89
N PRO A 543 -24.02 5.59 -23.27
CA PRO A 543 -24.81 5.90 -24.44
C PRO A 543 -25.68 7.13 -24.17
N ALA A 544 -25.17 8.31 -24.51
CA ALA A 544 -25.99 9.48 -24.78
C ALA A 544 -26.70 9.25 -26.12
N SER A 545 -28.03 9.31 -26.07
CA SER A 545 -29.01 9.45 -27.15
C SER A 545 -28.50 9.45 -28.60
N ARG A 546 -28.98 8.46 -29.36
CA ARG A 546 -28.98 8.33 -30.83
C ARG A 546 -29.19 9.66 -31.56
N GLN A 547 -28.21 10.07 -32.36
CA GLN A 547 -28.44 10.81 -33.60
C GLN A 547 -27.60 10.21 -34.73
N GLN A 548 -28.19 10.23 -35.92
CA GLN A 548 -27.88 9.41 -37.10
C GLN A 548 -26.66 9.96 -37.87
N GLU A 549 -25.75 9.08 -38.29
CA GLU A 549 -24.79 9.35 -39.38
C GLU A 549 -25.27 8.72 -40.69
N PRO A 550 -25.06 9.39 -41.85
CA PRO A 550 -25.27 8.81 -43.18
C PRO A 550 -23.98 8.13 -43.73
N PRO A 551 -24.08 7.36 -44.82
CA PRO A 551 -23.27 6.17 -45.04
C PRO A 551 -21.95 6.37 -45.81
N ARG A 552 -21.03 5.43 -45.57
CA ARG A 552 -19.71 5.25 -46.19
C ARG A 552 -19.78 4.86 -47.66
N GLU A 553 -18.83 5.37 -48.43
CA GLU A 553 -18.45 4.91 -49.77
C GLU A 553 -17.11 4.14 -49.70
N VAL A 554 -17.00 3.12 -50.54
CA VAL A 554 -15.91 2.12 -50.59
C VAL A 554 -15.14 2.34 -51.88
N GLU A 555 -13.79 2.40 -51.84
CA GLU A 555 -12.99 1.92 -52.97
C GLU A 555 -11.56 1.49 -52.58
N ARG A 556 -11.10 0.40 -53.23
CA ARG A 556 -9.83 -0.32 -53.06
C ARG A 556 -8.78 0.18 -54.06
N LYS A 557 -7.48 0.11 -53.71
CA LYS A 557 -6.40 -0.59 -54.48
C LYS A 557 -5.02 -0.52 -53.82
N GLU A 558 -4.20 -1.52 -54.16
CA GLU A 558 -2.92 -1.96 -53.56
C GLU A 558 -1.64 -1.21 -54.03
N ALA A 559 -0.56 -1.48 -53.28
CA ALA A 559 0.87 -1.06 -53.18
C ALA A 559 1.76 -1.10 -54.49
N PRO A 560 3.11 -0.79 -54.51
CA PRO A 560 4.12 -0.72 -53.42
C PRO A 560 5.23 0.38 -53.61
N PRO A 561 6.47 0.27 -53.05
CA PRO A 561 6.97 1.04 -51.90
C PRO A 561 8.08 2.06 -52.25
N VAL A 562 8.56 2.79 -51.22
CA VAL A 562 9.97 3.22 -50.97
C VAL A 562 10.08 4.68 -50.46
N ALA A 563 10.93 4.81 -49.43
CA ALA A 563 11.65 5.98 -48.92
C ALA A 563 10.90 7.02 -48.08
N THR A 564 11.34 7.07 -46.82
CA THR A 564 11.24 8.20 -45.90
C THR A 564 11.78 9.50 -46.53
N PRO A 565 11.23 10.66 -46.10
CA PRO A 565 12.08 11.55 -45.31
C PRO A 565 11.35 12.22 -44.13
N SER A 566 12.18 12.55 -43.14
CA SER A 566 11.91 13.12 -41.82
C SER A 566 11.09 14.42 -41.78
N PRO A 567 10.48 14.75 -40.62
CA PRO A 567 10.19 16.12 -40.23
C PRO A 567 11.43 16.81 -39.61
N ALA A 568 11.58 18.11 -39.86
CA ALA A 568 12.54 19.01 -39.21
C ALA A 568 11.92 19.68 -37.96
N PRO A 569 12.67 20.41 -37.11
CA PRO A 569 14.03 20.18 -36.62
C PRO A 569 14.05 20.17 -35.06
N ARG A 570 14.62 19.15 -34.43
CA ARG A 570 15.01 19.21 -33.01
C ARG A 570 16.50 19.54 -32.92
N THR A 571 16.83 20.79 -32.66
CA THR A 571 18.19 21.30 -32.40
C THR A 571 18.69 20.89 -31.01
N LYS A 572 18.91 19.60 -30.76
CA LYS A 572 19.50 19.08 -29.51
C LYS A 572 20.53 17.93 -29.60
N PRO A 573 20.87 17.26 -30.74
CA PRO A 573 21.85 16.17 -30.71
C PRO A 573 23.31 16.63 -30.53
N VAL A 574 23.65 17.84 -30.99
CA VAL A 574 25.05 18.31 -31.05
C VAL A 574 25.58 18.72 -29.67
N GLN A 575 24.73 19.29 -28.80
CA GLN A 575 25.13 19.69 -27.45
C GLN A 575 25.37 18.49 -26.54
N LYS A 576 24.50 17.47 -26.59
CA LYS A 576 24.67 16.26 -25.78
C LYS A 576 25.99 15.55 -26.10
N GLN A 577 26.30 15.35 -27.38
CA GLN A 577 27.57 14.75 -27.80
C GLN A 577 28.82 15.57 -27.41
N GLN A 578 28.73 16.90 -27.35
CA GLN A 578 29.84 17.75 -26.90
C GLN A 578 30.06 17.65 -25.38
N ILE A 579 28.98 17.61 -24.59
CA ILE A 579 29.05 17.47 -23.14
C ILE A 579 29.61 16.10 -22.77
N THR A 580 29.16 15.01 -23.41
CA THR A 580 29.68 13.65 -23.14
C THR A 580 31.18 13.54 -23.45
N LYS A 581 31.67 14.17 -24.52
CA LYS A 581 33.12 14.21 -24.81
C LYS A 581 33.92 14.95 -23.73
N ARG A 582 33.39 16.08 -23.24
CA ARG A 582 34.04 16.85 -22.17
C ARG A 582 34.09 16.07 -20.86
N ILE A 583 33.05 15.31 -20.53
CA ILE A 583 33.03 14.41 -19.36
C ILE A 583 34.15 13.38 -19.48
N THR A 584 34.27 12.69 -20.62
CA THR A 584 35.33 11.69 -20.83
C THR A 584 36.74 12.28 -20.77
N ASP A 585 36.92 13.54 -21.21
CA ASP A 585 38.21 14.23 -21.11
C ASP A 585 38.57 14.61 -19.67
N VAL A 586 37.58 15.02 -18.87
CA VAL A 586 37.76 15.35 -17.44
C VAL A 586 38.04 14.07 -16.64
N GLU A 587 37.33 12.97 -16.89
CA GLU A 587 37.57 11.67 -16.25
C GLU A 587 39.00 11.16 -16.49
N ARG A 588 39.52 11.30 -17.72
CA ARG A 588 40.92 10.96 -18.00
C ARG A 588 41.89 11.82 -17.17
N LYS A 589 41.64 13.12 -17.06
CA LYS A 589 42.50 14.04 -16.28
C LYS A 589 42.43 13.76 -14.78
N VAL A 590 41.26 13.40 -14.26
CA VAL A 590 41.09 12.96 -12.87
C VAL A 590 41.97 11.73 -12.61
N ALA A 591 41.86 10.69 -13.45
CA ALA A 591 42.67 9.48 -13.31
C ALA A 591 44.20 9.75 -13.38
N GLU A 592 44.64 10.64 -14.27
CA GLU A 592 46.04 11.06 -14.35
C GLU A 592 46.51 11.81 -13.09
N THR A 593 45.63 12.62 -12.49
CA THR A 593 45.93 13.45 -11.31
C THR A 593 45.95 12.60 -10.04
N GLU A 594 45.02 11.64 -9.92
CA GLU A 594 45.02 10.62 -8.86
C GLU A 594 46.28 9.75 -8.92
N GLY A 595 46.73 9.37 -10.12
CA GLY A 595 48.00 8.66 -10.32
C GLY A 595 49.21 9.45 -9.80
N LYS A 596 49.29 10.75 -10.10
CA LYS A 596 50.37 11.63 -9.60
C LYS A 596 50.30 11.80 -8.08
N ILE A 597 49.11 11.90 -7.50
CA ILE A 597 48.93 11.96 -6.05
C ILE A 597 49.46 10.67 -5.41
N ALA A 598 49.14 9.50 -5.96
CA ALA A 598 49.64 8.23 -5.45
C ALA A 598 51.19 8.12 -5.52
N GLU A 599 51.82 8.62 -6.60
CA GLU A 599 53.27 8.69 -6.72
C GLU A 599 53.89 9.64 -5.68
N LEU A 600 53.29 10.82 -5.48
CA LEU A 600 53.73 11.79 -4.48
C LEU A 600 53.57 11.27 -3.05
N GLU A 601 52.51 10.51 -2.75
CA GLU A 601 52.29 9.87 -1.45
C GLU A 601 53.34 8.80 -1.15
N GLN A 602 53.73 8.01 -2.16
CA GLN A 602 54.83 7.05 -2.01
C GLN A 602 56.17 7.74 -1.72
N LEU A 603 56.44 8.87 -2.38
CA LEU A 603 57.64 9.66 -2.12
C LEU A 603 57.62 10.31 -0.74
N LEU A 604 56.45 10.80 -0.29
CA LEU A 604 56.25 11.36 1.05
C LEU A 604 56.32 10.31 2.17
N ALA A 605 56.07 9.04 1.86
CA ALA A 605 56.17 7.93 2.80
C ALA A 605 57.62 7.48 3.08
N ASP A 606 58.61 7.95 2.31
CA ASP A 606 60.03 7.59 2.49
C ASP A 606 60.65 8.29 3.72
N PRO A 607 61.08 7.54 4.76
CA PRO A 607 61.72 8.13 5.95
C PRO A 607 63.02 8.89 5.67
N GLU A 608 63.73 8.61 4.57
CA GLU A 608 64.95 9.34 4.17
C GLU A 608 64.64 10.77 3.71
N LEU A 609 63.43 11.04 3.20
CA LEU A 609 63.02 12.35 2.68
C LEU A 609 63.04 13.44 3.77
N TYR A 610 62.69 13.08 5.01
CA TYR A 610 62.62 13.99 6.15
C TYR A 610 64.00 14.45 6.66
N LYS A 611 65.09 13.92 6.10
CA LYS A 611 66.46 14.41 6.33
C LYS A 611 66.84 15.58 5.40
N GLN A 612 66.05 15.85 4.35
CA GLN A 612 66.28 16.89 3.34
C GLN A 612 65.15 17.94 3.34
N ALA A 613 65.26 18.94 4.21
CA ALA A 613 64.18 19.91 4.50
C ALA A 613 63.70 20.76 3.31
N GLU A 614 64.53 20.99 2.29
CA GLU A 614 64.10 21.67 1.06
C GLU A 614 63.31 20.74 0.14
N ARG A 615 63.75 19.49 -0.03
CA ARG A 615 63.10 18.51 -0.87
C ARG A 615 61.72 18.11 -0.33
N GLN A 616 61.61 17.96 1.00
CA GLN A 616 60.33 17.74 1.67
C GLN A 616 59.35 18.89 1.43
N ARG A 617 59.79 20.15 1.57
CA ARG A 617 58.91 21.32 1.37
C ARG A 617 58.39 21.41 -0.06
N ASN A 618 59.23 21.12 -1.06
CA ASN A 618 58.81 21.12 -2.46
C ASN A 618 57.80 20.00 -2.75
N LEU A 619 58.04 18.78 -2.24
CA LEU A 619 57.11 17.64 -2.44
C LEU A 619 55.75 17.85 -1.75
N VAL A 620 55.72 18.46 -0.56
CA VAL A 620 54.45 18.81 0.10
C VAL A 620 53.73 19.91 -0.66
N ALA A 621 54.44 20.92 -1.18
CA ALA A 621 53.84 21.96 -2.00
C ALA A 621 53.26 21.39 -3.32
N ASP A 622 53.98 20.50 -4.00
CA ASP A 622 53.52 19.84 -5.21
C ASP A 622 52.32 18.92 -4.94
N TYR A 623 52.30 18.22 -3.80
CA TYR A 623 51.15 17.43 -3.35
C TYR A 623 49.91 18.29 -3.11
N ASP A 624 50.06 19.39 -2.37
CA ASP A 624 48.95 20.31 -2.08
C ASP A 624 48.40 20.98 -3.35
N VAL A 625 49.26 21.33 -4.31
CA VAL A 625 48.83 21.87 -5.61
C VAL A 625 48.07 20.81 -6.41
N THR A 626 48.63 19.59 -6.53
CA THR A 626 48.00 18.49 -7.29
C THR A 626 46.65 18.08 -6.68
N LYS A 627 46.51 18.16 -5.36
CA LYS A 627 45.26 17.90 -4.65
C LYS A 627 44.19 18.98 -4.92
N ARG A 628 44.60 20.26 -4.96
CA ARG A 628 43.68 21.35 -5.36
C ARG A 628 43.24 21.23 -6.82
N ASP A 629 44.14 20.79 -7.70
CA ASP A 629 43.81 20.54 -9.10
C ASP A 629 42.80 19.40 -9.25
N LEU A 630 42.92 18.34 -8.44
CA LEU A 630 41.93 17.25 -8.37
C LEU A 630 40.55 17.77 -7.90
N ASP A 631 40.50 18.54 -6.82
CA ASP A 631 39.25 19.12 -6.30
C ASP A 631 38.56 20.00 -7.37
N ALA A 632 39.33 20.79 -8.12
CA ALA A 632 38.82 21.60 -9.23
C ALA A 632 38.29 20.76 -10.40
N LEU A 633 38.97 19.66 -10.75
CA LEU A 633 38.52 18.73 -11.79
C LEU A 633 37.24 17.99 -11.37
N MET A 634 37.12 17.62 -10.09
CA MET A 634 35.91 16.98 -9.55
C MET A 634 34.71 17.92 -9.54
N ALA A 635 34.92 19.20 -9.20
CA ALA A 635 33.88 20.22 -9.31
C ALA A 635 33.44 20.44 -10.78
N GLN A 636 34.39 20.47 -11.72
CA GLN A 636 34.10 20.57 -13.15
C GLN A 636 33.36 19.34 -13.68
N TRP A 637 33.70 18.14 -13.20
CA TRP A 637 33.01 16.90 -13.55
C TRP A 637 31.55 16.92 -13.08
N ALA A 638 31.29 17.36 -11.85
CA ALA A 638 29.95 17.51 -11.30
C ALA A 638 29.10 18.50 -12.12
N GLU A 639 29.65 19.67 -12.45
CA GLU A 639 28.95 20.68 -13.26
C GLU A 639 28.61 20.16 -14.67
N LEU A 640 29.51 19.38 -15.29
CA LEU A 640 29.24 18.78 -16.61
C LEU A 640 28.15 17.71 -16.55
N HIS A 641 28.01 16.99 -15.44
CA HIS A 641 26.95 16.00 -15.24
C HIS A 641 25.59 16.67 -15.00
N ASP A 642 25.55 17.80 -14.27
CA ASP A 642 24.36 18.63 -14.13
C ASP A 642 23.93 19.27 -15.47
N GLN A 643 24.89 19.66 -16.30
CA GLN A 643 24.62 20.13 -17.66
C GLN A 643 24.11 19.02 -18.58
N LEU A 644 24.53 17.77 -18.35
CA LEU A 644 24.03 16.61 -19.10
C LEU A 644 22.60 16.26 -18.70
N SER A 645 22.29 16.24 -17.40
CA SER A 645 20.96 15.93 -16.87
C SER A 645 19.91 16.99 -17.23
N SER A 646 20.31 18.27 -17.26
CA SER A 646 19.44 19.36 -17.73
C SER A 646 19.25 19.42 -19.26
N ALA A 647 20.09 18.71 -20.02
CA ALA A 647 19.99 18.58 -21.47
C ALA A 647 19.19 17.33 -21.91
N GLU A 648 18.90 16.41 -21.00
CA GLU A 648 17.96 15.28 -21.16
C GLU A 648 16.50 15.73 -21.04
#